data_AF-A0A2M8BUE7-F1
#
_entry.id   AF-A0A2M8BUE7-F1
#
_cell.length_a   1.000
_cell.length_b   1.000
_cell.length_c   1.000
_cell.angle_alpha   90.00
_cell.angle_beta   90.00
_cell.angle_gamma   90.00
#
_symmetry.space_group_name_H-M   'P 1'
#
loop_
_entity.id
_entity.type
_entity.pdbx_description
1 polymer ?
#
loop_
_entity_poly.entity_id
_entity_poly.type
_entity_poly.pdbx_seq_one_letter_code
_entity_poly.pdbx_strand_id
1 'polypeptide(L)'
;MPRFPTTDFRFIPKTCGAKTGRPLGRFTLLAIALLLVVTGCDDGQTTSNPLPDAGTDVLDTTGTPEDGTNPDVTLDGTLDGTLDGTLDGTLDGTLDDTLLADTNVADLVTDGTTADTANPPADVQPDIPVTGSPIGGPCNTDADCADADGQCLTAPEFPNGYCRAGENCTTSPDSCPSGTECTPFTNGNNWCLLLCNTTSDCRSGYICDSWSQCWPGCEPGGCPAGQVCSSSSECVPDPNQTGVVGGPCATDADCGTGGQCLTAANGFPGGLCRGHQGCTESPDNCAAGQQCTPFTDNTTWCMDTCNTAADCRTGYACDSSWNECWPGCTAGSCATGEVCNTTTNECETAPCTANSCPTGQICSNQRCVLDIGTPPTGTHPVCTNLPPINCTGTAAYCGEIVPFDPDLGTGYWDYPINGETTSNQYRSYVRRDLMLLIKYAAAKVDCLAVGWPGNGGAVALGDMSEADGAIPGTSVGSPGHPAGTHVNGYDMDIGYFQVNTANNQLRPICDHMIGNVDQYHCTSTPYLLDVWRSALFAASLHDAVVGNQLQLRVMGVDGQAGVLFESAIDQLCAAGWYTGNACNASYRSLAYEVTDTGRGWYQFHHHHMHVSINGLTSGTSPMLYDNKCLTPGCQLIDPAQDLRWTLYPSPEREKRALPDRL
;
A
#
# COMPACT_ATOMS: atom_id res chain seq x y z
N MET A 1 38.55 19.48 50.15
CA MET A 1 38.66 18.32 51.05
C MET A 1 37.23 17.84 51.29
N PRO A 2 36.86 16.55 51.11
CA PRO A 2 37.61 15.34 50.65
C PRO A 2 38.27 15.52 49.25
N ARG A 3 38.96 14.59 48.55
CA ARG A 3 39.86 13.44 48.87
C ARG A 3 39.35 12.31 49.78
N PHE A 4 39.27 11.03 49.37
CA PHE A 4 40.10 10.20 48.45
C PHE A 4 39.28 8.96 47.97
N PRO A 5 39.80 8.00 47.15
CA PRO A 5 41.04 7.96 46.35
C PRO A 5 40.81 7.65 44.84
N THR A 6 41.88 7.76 44.04
CA THR A 6 42.02 7.17 42.69
C THR A 6 43.02 6.01 42.71
N THR A 7 42.86 5.01 41.83
CA THR A 7 43.85 3.92 41.63
C THR A 7 44.27 3.80 40.17
N ASP A 8 45.58 3.85 39.90
CA ASP A 8 46.15 3.68 38.56
C ASP A 8 45.95 2.28 37.99
N PHE A 9 45.79 2.20 36.65
CA PHE A 9 46.25 1.06 35.86
C PHE A 9 47.27 1.53 34.83
N ARG A 10 48.49 0.99 34.87
CA ARG A 10 49.57 1.27 33.92
C ARG A 10 49.75 0.13 32.94
N PHE A 11 49.84 0.46 31.65
CA PHE A 11 50.30 -0.47 30.62
C PHE A 11 51.78 -0.85 30.83
N ILE A 12 52.12 -2.10 30.54
CA ILE A 12 53.50 -2.58 30.40
C ILE A 12 53.61 -3.27 29.03
N PRO A 13 54.23 -2.63 28.01
CA PRO A 13 54.49 -3.29 26.74
C PRO A 13 55.71 -4.22 26.85
N LYS A 14 55.67 -5.37 26.18
CA LYS A 14 56.87 -6.20 25.91
C LYS A 14 57.14 -6.27 24.42
N THR A 15 58.29 -5.72 24.02
CA THR A 15 58.76 -5.71 22.63
C THR A 15 59.77 -6.83 22.36
N CYS A 16 59.45 -7.69 21.40
CA CYS A 16 60.38 -8.42 20.54
C CYS A 16 59.73 -8.48 19.14
N GLY A 17 60.44 -8.44 18.02
CA GLY A 17 61.87 -8.25 17.79
C GLY A 17 62.10 -8.44 16.28
N ALA A 18 62.49 -7.38 15.57
CA ALA A 18 62.29 -7.31 14.11
C ALA A 18 63.17 -8.25 13.28
N LYS A 19 62.69 -8.58 12.08
CA LYS A 19 63.55 -8.69 10.89
C LYS A 19 62.82 -8.33 9.59
N THR A 20 63.58 -7.88 8.61
CA THR A 20 63.13 -7.15 7.40
C THR A 20 63.31 -7.98 6.13
N GLY A 21 62.39 -7.87 5.18
CA GLY A 21 62.53 -8.36 3.80
C GLY A 21 61.58 -7.62 2.85
N ARG A 22 62.00 -7.35 1.61
CA ARG A 22 61.20 -6.64 0.59
C ARG A 22 60.77 -7.58 -0.56
N PRO A 23 59.73 -7.22 -1.34
CA PRO A 23 58.97 -8.17 -2.17
C PRO A 23 59.49 -8.32 -3.60
N LEU A 24 59.04 -9.37 -4.31
CA LEU A 24 59.04 -9.48 -5.78
C LEU A 24 58.17 -10.66 -6.29
N GLY A 25 57.52 -10.50 -7.44
CA GLY A 25 57.44 -11.57 -8.47
C GLY A 25 56.26 -12.58 -8.51
N ARG A 26 55.16 -12.20 -9.19
CA ARG A 26 54.57 -12.86 -10.40
C ARG A 26 54.55 -14.41 -10.56
N PHE A 27 53.35 -14.94 -10.90
CA PHE A 27 53.01 -16.19 -11.65
C PHE A 27 53.56 -17.54 -11.11
N THR A 28 52.82 -18.66 -11.09
CA THR A 28 52.24 -19.38 -12.25
C THR A 28 51.24 -20.46 -11.77
N LEU A 29 50.40 -21.01 -12.66
CA LEU A 29 49.57 -22.21 -12.41
C LEU A 29 50.41 -23.46 -12.09
N LEU A 30 49.86 -24.37 -11.27
CA LEU A 30 49.71 -25.78 -11.68
C LEU A 30 48.56 -26.46 -10.89
N ALA A 31 48.06 -27.58 -11.42
CA ALA A 31 47.00 -28.40 -10.83
C ALA A 31 47.51 -29.81 -10.49
N ILE A 32 46.57 -30.72 -10.17
CA ILE A 32 46.74 -32.17 -9.95
C ILE A 32 47.26 -32.57 -8.56
N ALA A 33 46.35 -33.13 -7.74
CA ALA A 33 46.50 -34.50 -7.22
C ALA A 33 45.15 -35.04 -6.71
N LEU A 34 44.64 -36.07 -7.37
CA LEU A 34 43.51 -36.90 -6.93
C LEU A 34 43.95 -37.78 -5.74
N LEU A 35 43.10 -37.99 -4.73
CA LEU A 35 43.23 -39.17 -3.87
C LEU A 35 41.85 -39.72 -3.46
N LEU A 36 41.56 -40.94 -3.91
CA LEU A 36 40.43 -41.75 -3.45
C LEU A 36 40.89 -42.62 -2.27
N VAL A 37 40.07 -42.72 -1.23
CA VAL A 37 40.08 -43.86 -0.31
C VAL A 37 38.63 -44.30 -0.12
N VAL A 38 38.36 -45.56 -0.48
CA VAL A 38 37.07 -46.23 -0.25
C VAL A 38 37.33 -47.42 0.66
N THR A 39 36.67 -47.44 1.81
CA THR A 39 36.44 -48.65 2.62
C THR A 39 35.08 -48.53 3.28
N GLY A 40 34.10 -49.29 2.79
CA GLY A 40 32.83 -49.52 3.50
C GLY A 40 32.84 -50.88 4.20
N CYS A 41 31.88 -51.09 5.08
CA CYS A 41 31.42 -52.41 5.53
C CYS A 41 29.95 -52.29 5.89
N ASP A 42 29.09 -53.01 5.19
CA ASP A 42 27.75 -53.36 5.68
C ASP A 42 27.87 -54.43 6.79
N ASP A 43 26.88 -54.48 7.68
CA ASP A 43 26.07 -55.69 7.89
C ASP A 43 24.94 -55.43 8.91
N GLY A 44 23.84 -56.20 8.82
CA GLY A 44 22.88 -56.33 9.94
C GLY A 44 21.42 -55.97 9.67
N GLN A 45 20.74 -56.66 8.75
CA GLN A 45 19.28 -56.76 8.83
C GLN A 45 18.85 -57.61 10.04
N THR A 46 17.67 -57.33 10.60
CA THR A 46 16.68 -58.40 10.86
C THR A 46 15.29 -57.80 11.03
N THR A 47 14.26 -58.60 10.73
CA THR A 47 12.84 -58.20 10.76
C THR A 47 12.07 -58.98 11.81
N SER A 48 11.12 -58.34 12.48
CA SER A 48 9.78 -58.92 12.75
C SER A 48 8.86 -57.93 13.48
N ASN A 49 7.64 -57.81 12.99
CA ASN A 49 6.47 -57.41 13.79
C ASN A 49 5.99 -58.70 14.53
N PRO A 50 5.28 -58.63 15.68
CA PRO A 50 3.86 -58.26 15.58
C PRO A 50 3.23 -57.54 16.81
N LEU A 51 2.08 -56.92 16.54
CA LEU A 51 0.95 -56.71 17.47
C LEU A 51 0.51 -58.04 18.12
N PRO A 52 -0.08 -58.05 19.35
CA PRO A 52 -1.47 -57.58 19.50
C PRO A 52 -1.90 -57.01 20.87
N ASP A 53 -3.21 -56.75 20.90
CA ASP A 53 -4.17 -56.75 22.02
C ASP A 53 -4.47 -55.45 22.78
N ALA A 54 -5.78 -55.28 22.97
CA ALA A 54 -6.40 -54.18 23.69
C ALA A 54 -6.62 -54.57 25.16
N GLY A 55 -6.40 -53.61 26.06
CA GLY A 55 -6.66 -53.75 27.49
C GLY A 55 -7.63 -52.69 27.99
N THR A 56 -8.92 -53.03 28.07
CA THR A 56 -9.90 -52.29 28.87
C THR A 56 -9.67 -52.54 30.35
N ASP A 57 -9.74 -51.51 31.22
CA ASP A 57 -10.51 -51.61 32.48
C ASP A 57 -10.76 -50.25 33.19
N VAL A 58 -11.68 -50.27 34.14
CA VAL A 58 -11.98 -49.32 35.24
C VAL A 58 -12.49 -47.91 34.89
N LEU A 59 -13.82 -47.80 34.91
CA LEU A 59 -14.52 -46.65 35.51
C LEU A 59 -14.45 -46.73 37.05
N ASP A 60 -14.01 -45.65 37.72
CA ASP A 60 -14.75 -45.00 38.82
C ASP A 60 -13.96 -43.80 39.39
N THR A 61 -14.49 -42.58 39.18
CA THR A 61 -14.57 -41.58 40.25
C THR A 61 -15.88 -40.83 40.12
N THR A 62 -16.87 -41.22 40.92
CA THR A 62 -18.09 -40.41 41.14
C THR A 62 -17.76 -39.06 41.78
N GLY A 63 -18.24 -37.96 41.20
CA GLY A 63 -17.96 -36.61 41.71
C GLY A 63 -18.64 -35.48 40.93
N THR A 64 -19.82 -35.07 41.39
CA THR A 64 -20.59 -33.89 40.92
C THR A 64 -21.41 -33.33 42.11
N PRO A 65 -21.97 -32.12 42.02
CA PRO A 65 -21.32 -30.86 41.62
C PRO A 65 -21.62 -29.72 42.63
N GLU A 66 -20.90 -28.59 42.57
CA GLU A 66 -21.38 -27.31 43.15
C GLU A 66 -21.16 -26.13 42.17
N ASP A 67 -22.08 -25.17 42.26
CA ASP A 67 -22.50 -24.14 41.31
C ASP A 67 -21.44 -23.23 40.65
N GLY A 68 -21.81 -22.66 39.48
CA GLY A 68 -21.06 -21.60 38.81
C GLY A 68 -21.64 -20.98 37.52
N THR A 69 -22.86 -21.33 37.10
CA THR A 69 -23.43 -20.86 35.82
C THR A 69 -24.04 -19.45 35.92
N ASN A 70 -23.48 -18.48 35.19
CA ASN A 70 -24.12 -17.18 34.91
C ASN A 70 -24.49 -17.09 33.40
N PRO A 71 -25.78 -17.24 33.03
CA PRO A 71 -26.20 -17.38 31.64
C PRO A 71 -26.68 -16.05 31.03
N ASP A 72 -25.76 -15.11 30.78
CA ASP A 72 -26.12 -13.76 30.26
C ASP A 72 -25.05 -13.10 29.35
N VAL A 73 -24.20 -13.91 28.70
CA VAL A 73 -23.13 -13.42 27.78
C VAL A 73 -23.05 -14.25 26.48
N THR A 74 -23.58 -15.47 26.45
CA THR A 74 -23.52 -16.40 25.31
C THR A 74 -24.75 -16.37 24.40
N LEU A 75 -25.57 -15.31 24.45
CA LEU A 75 -26.77 -15.18 23.60
C LEU A 75 -26.69 -14.04 22.58
N ASP A 76 -25.84 -13.03 22.83
CA ASP A 76 -25.73 -11.81 22.02
C ASP A 76 -24.87 -12.07 20.76
N GLY A 77 -23.57 -12.34 20.95
CA GLY A 77 -22.61 -12.65 19.87
C GLY A 77 -22.84 -13.96 19.11
N THR A 78 -23.93 -14.68 19.37
CA THR A 78 -24.36 -15.85 18.57
C THR A 78 -25.59 -15.53 17.70
N LEU A 79 -26.34 -14.45 17.98
CA LEU A 79 -27.49 -14.08 17.16
C LEU A 79 -27.07 -13.32 15.89
N ASP A 80 -26.29 -12.25 16.03
CA ASP A 80 -25.81 -11.44 14.89
C ASP A 80 -25.02 -12.30 13.88
N GLY A 81 -23.98 -12.99 14.35
CA GLY A 81 -23.12 -13.81 13.51
C GLY A 81 -23.82 -14.99 12.80
N THR A 82 -25.04 -15.36 13.22
CA THR A 82 -25.83 -16.40 12.54
C THR A 82 -26.86 -15.82 11.57
N LEU A 83 -27.39 -14.61 11.81
CA LEU A 83 -28.39 -14.01 10.92
C LEU A 83 -27.76 -13.52 9.61
N ASP A 84 -26.72 -12.69 9.70
CA ASP A 84 -26.10 -12.08 8.52
C ASP A 84 -25.41 -13.14 7.65
N GLY A 85 -24.60 -14.01 8.28
CA GLY A 85 -23.89 -15.09 7.60
C GLY A 85 -24.79 -16.12 6.90
N THR A 86 -26.07 -16.24 7.29
CA THR A 86 -27.03 -17.14 6.62
C THR A 86 -27.77 -16.44 5.47
N LEU A 87 -27.96 -15.13 5.52
CA LEU A 87 -28.68 -14.39 4.47
C LEU A 87 -27.80 -14.16 3.23
N ASP A 88 -26.61 -13.57 3.41
CA ASP A 88 -25.72 -13.22 2.29
C ASP A 88 -25.19 -14.47 1.58
N GLY A 89 -24.58 -15.40 2.35
CA GLY A 89 -23.94 -16.60 1.81
C GLY A 89 -24.88 -17.54 1.05
N THR A 90 -26.20 -17.44 1.26
CA THR A 90 -27.20 -18.22 0.51
C THR A 90 -27.65 -17.51 -0.77
N LEU A 91 -27.60 -16.18 -0.85
CA LEU A 91 -27.96 -15.45 -2.07
C LEU A 91 -26.85 -15.53 -3.12
N ASP A 92 -25.64 -15.07 -2.81
CA ASP A 92 -24.53 -15.03 -3.78
C ASP A 92 -24.19 -16.44 -4.29
N GLY A 93 -24.11 -17.41 -3.36
CA GLY A 93 -23.82 -18.81 -3.67
C GLY A 93 -24.88 -19.52 -4.53
N THR A 94 -26.10 -18.98 -4.68
CA THR A 94 -27.12 -19.54 -5.59
C THR A 94 -27.31 -18.74 -6.87
N LEU A 95 -26.81 -17.49 -6.93
CA LEU A 95 -26.78 -16.69 -8.15
C LEU A 95 -25.62 -17.08 -9.08
N ASP A 96 -24.42 -17.32 -8.55
CA ASP A 96 -23.26 -17.70 -9.37
C ASP A 96 -23.43 -19.12 -9.99
N ASP A 97 -23.88 -20.07 -9.17
CA ASP A 97 -24.18 -21.46 -9.57
C ASP A 97 -25.32 -21.57 -10.61
N THR A 98 -26.20 -20.56 -10.71
CA THR A 98 -27.26 -20.51 -11.73
C THR A 98 -26.86 -19.75 -13.00
N LEU A 99 -25.88 -18.85 -12.95
CA LEU A 99 -25.35 -18.19 -14.15
C LEU A 99 -24.41 -19.09 -14.96
N LEU A 100 -23.63 -19.94 -14.29
CA LEU A 100 -22.67 -20.85 -14.93
C LEU A 100 -23.32 -22.07 -15.62
N ALA A 101 -24.61 -22.32 -15.41
CA ALA A 101 -25.29 -23.54 -15.87
C ALA A 101 -25.67 -23.56 -17.38
N ASP A 102 -25.84 -22.39 -18.02
CA ASP A 102 -26.56 -22.28 -19.31
C ASP A 102 -25.68 -22.09 -20.56
N THR A 103 -24.37 -22.35 -20.47
CA THR A 103 -23.41 -22.22 -21.60
C THR A 103 -23.07 -23.55 -22.31
N ASN A 104 -24.04 -24.45 -22.41
CA ASN A 104 -23.90 -25.71 -23.17
C ASN A 104 -24.41 -25.59 -24.63
N VAL A 105 -23.64 -24.91 -25.50
CA VAL A 105 -23.84 -24.96 -26.96
C VAL A 105 -22.55 -25.41 -27.67
N ALA A 106 -22.47 -26.71 -27.92
CA ALA A 106 -21.39 -27.32 -28.69
C ALA A 106 -21.92 -27.93 -30.00
N ASP A 107 -21.96 -27.15 -31.08
CA ASP A 107 -21.89 -27.68 -32.45
C ASP A 107 -21.46 -26.61 -33.49
N LEU A 108 -21.09 -27.08 -34.68
CA LEU A 108 -20.79 -26.39 -35.95
C LEU A 108 -19.43 -25.67 -36.16
N VAL A 109 -18.59 -26.39 -36.94
CA VAL A 109 -17.81 -25.91 -38.11
C VAL A 109 -16.35 -25.43 -37.92
N THR A 110 -15.47 -26.34 -38.36
CA THR A 110 -14.09 -26.19 -38.91
C THR A 110 -13.86 -24.96 -39.81
N ASP A 111 -12.66 -24.39 -39.97
CA ASP A 111 -11.39 -25.03 -40.41
C ASP A 111 -10.15 -24.18 -40.01
N GLY A 112 -8.93 -24.60 -40.39
CA GLY A 112 -7.64 -23.97 -40.02
C GLY A 112 -7.36 -22.57 -40.60
N THR A 113 -6.17 -21.97 -40.42
CA THR A 113 -4.84 -22.64 -40.35
C THR A 113 -3.73 -21.83 -39.65
N THR A 114 -2.67 -22.55 -39.25
CA THR A 114 -1.26 -22.10 -39.03
C THR A 114 -0.95 -21.04 -37.97
N ALA A 115 0.01 -21.38 -37.09
CA ALA A 115 0.69 -20.44 -36.22
C ALA A 115 1.89 -19.77 -36.92
N ASP A 116 2.28 -18.58 -36.42
CA ASP A 116 3.66 -18.09 -36.50
C ASP A 116 4.06 -17.45 -35.15
N THR A 117 5.23 -16.84 -35.07
CA THR A 117 6.08 -16.81 -33.88
C THR A 117 6.34 -15.40 -33.32
N ALA A 118 6.76 -15.34 -32.06
CA ALA A 118 6.85 -14.11 -31.28
C ALA A 118 8.01 -13.19 -31.69
N ASN A 119 7.81 -11.88 -31.52
CA ASN A 119 8.86 -10.85 -31.49
C ASN A 119 8.46 -9.72 -30.49
N PRO A 120 9.43 -8.95 -29.96
CA PRO A 120 9.21 -7.97 -28.88
C PRO A 120 8.55 -6.65 -29.37
N PRO A 121 8.08 -5.75 -28.47
CA PRO A 121 7.11 -4.72 -28.81
C PRO A 121 7.64 -3.66 -29.79
N ALA A 122 6.71 -3.15 -30.60
CA ALA A 122 6.96 -2.10 -31.58
C ALA A 122 6.82 -0.69 -30.98
N ASP A 123 7.42 0.25 -31.70
CA ASP A 123 7.28 1.71 -31.56
C ASP A 123 5.82 2.16 -31.61
N VAL A 124 5.49 3.31 -31.01
CA VAL A 124 4.12 3.85 -31.01
C VAL A 124 3.81 4.42 -32.40
N GLN A 125 3.33 3.57 -33.31
CA GLN A 125 2.67 4.04 -34.52
C GLN A 125 1.36 4.77 -34.15
N PRO A 126 1.01 5.86 -34.85
CA PRO A 126 -0.33 6.43 -34.74
C PRO A 126 -1.35 5.41 -35.23
N ASP A 127 -2.44 5.25 -34.49
CA ASP A 127 -3.56 4.34 -34.79
C ASP A 127 -4.02 4.52 -36.25
N ILE A 128 -3.76 3.52 -37.09
CA ILE A 128 -4.24 3.51 -38.48
C ILE A 128 -5.64 2.89 -38.48
N PRO A 129 -6.68 3.59 -38.98
CA PRO A 129 -8.01 3.01 -39.17
C PRO A 129 -7.98 1.69 -39.94
N VAL A 130 -8.65 0.68 -39.38
CA VAL A 130 -8.84 -0.65 -39.97
C VAL A 130 -10.32 -0.93 -40.12
N THR A 131 -10.72 -1.62 -41.19
CA THR A 131 -12.12 -2.00 -41.41
C THR A 131 -12.56 -3.03 -40.38
N GLY A 132 -13.60 -2.71 -39.61
CA GLY A 132 -14.05 -3.50 -38.46
C GLY A 132 -13.51 -3.01 -37.12
N SER A 133 -13.18 -1.72 -36.98
CA SER A 133 -12.87 -1.09 -35.68
C SER A 133 -14.10 -1.13 -34.74
N PRO A 134 -13.98 -1.58 -33.48
CA PRO A 134 -15.07 -1.57 -32.51
C PRO A 134 -15.41 -0.14 -32.05
N ILE A 135 -16.48 0.02 -31.26
CA ILE A 135 -16.84 1.28 -30.60
C ILE A 135 -15.64 1.80 -29.79
N GLY A 136 -15.34 3.08 -29.91
CA GLY A 136 -14.12 3.70 -29.39
C GLY A 136 -12.88 3.60 -30.29
N GLY A 137 -12.90 2.72 -31.30
CA GLY A 137 -11.81 2.49 -32.24
C GLY A 137 -11.61 3.63 -33.28
N PRO A 138 -10.44 3.68 -33.94
CA PRO A 138 -10.10 4.68 -34.96
C PRO A 138 -10.83 4.43 -36.28
N CYS A 139 -11.15 5.50 -37.03
CA CYS A 139 -11.88 5.42 -38.30
C CYS A 139 -11.59 6.61 -39.24
N ASN A 140 -11.85 6.46 -40.54
CA ASN A 140 -11.93 7.59 -41.49
C ASN A 140 -13.35 7.78 -42.02
N THR A 141 -14.15 6.71 -42.05
CA THR A 141 -15.48 6.60 -42.65
C THR A 141 -16.33 5.61 -41.85
N ASP A 142 -17.66 5.69 -41.97
CA ASP A 142 -18.58 4.77 -41.30
C ASP A 142 -18.29 3.29 -41.63
N ALA A 143 -17.81 3.02 -42.84
CA ALA A 143 -17.43 1.68 -43.31
C ALA A 143 -16.15 1.10 -42.65
N ASP A 144 -15.45 1.89 -41.84
CA ASP A 144 -14.35 1.39 -41.01
C ASP A 144 -14.85 0.76 -39.69
N CYS A 145 -16.09 1.03 -39.27
CA CYS A 145 -16.63 0.55 -38.00
C CYS A 145 -17.19 -0.88 -38.07
N ALA A 146 -17.18 -1.60 -36.93
CA ALA A 146 -17.59 -2.99 -36.83
C ALA A 146 -19.11 -3.20 -36.80
N ASP A 147 -19.84 -2.27 -36.18
CA ASP A 147 -21.29 -2.36 -36.00
C ASP A 147 -22.05 -2.07 -37.30
N ALA A 148 -23.20 -2.74 -37.48
CA ALA A 148 -24.03 -2.57 -38.67
C ALA A 148 -24.61 -1.15 -38.82
N ASP A 149 -24.81 -0.46 -37.70
CA ASP A 149 -25.19 0.95 -37.58
C ASP A 149 -24.03 1.79 -37.00
N GLY A 150 -22.79 1.35 -37.26
CA GLY A 150 -21.56 2.04 -36.85
C GLY A 150 -21.33 3.31 -37.66
N GLN A 151 -20.91 4.38 -36.98
CA GLN A 151 -20.66 5.68 -37.61
C GLN A 151 -19.34 6.29 -37.12
N CYS A 152 -18.63 6.95 -38.03
CA CYS A 152 -17.33 7.53 -37.75
C CYS A 152 -17.45 9.02 -37.38
N LEU A 153 -17.24 9.33 -36.10
CA LEU A 153 -16.95 10.69 -35.67
C LEU A 153 -15.58 11.07 -36.22
N THR A 154 -15.42 12.26 -36.80
CA THR A 154 -14.18 12.68 -37.47
C THR A 154 -13.67 14.02 -36.93
N ALA A 155 -12.48 14.43 -37.39
CA ALA A 155 -11.88 15.71 -37.02
C ALA A 155 -12.68 16.91 -37.57
N PRO A 156 -12.71 18.07 -36.88
CA PRO A 156 -11.82 18.44 -35.77
C PRO A 156 -12.19 17.84 -34.40
N GLU A 157 -13.44 17.47 -34.14
CA GLU A 157 -13.90 17.08 -32.80
C GLU A 157 -13.32 15.73 -32.34
N PHE A 158 -13.10 14.76 -33.25
CA PHE A 158 -12.57 13.43 -32.91
C PHE A 158 -11.27 13.11 -33.67
N PRO A 159 -10.09 13.36 -33.06
CA PRO A 159 -8.78 13.09 -33.67
C PRO A 159 -8.58 11.60 -34.02
N ASN A 160 -8.10 11.35 -35.24
CA ASN A 160 -7.94 10.01 -35.84
C ASN A 160 -9.24 9.17 -35.90
N GLY A 161 -10.38 9.84 -35.76
CA GLY A 161 -11.73 9.28 -35.81
C GLY A 161 -12.13 8.45 -34.60
N TYR A 162 -13.44 8.28 -34.40
CA TYR A 162 -14.00 7.44 -33.34
C TYR A 162 -15.25 6.73 -33.85
N CYS A 163 -15.25 5.40 -33.80
CA CYS A 163 -16.46 4.63 -34.07
C CYS A 163 -17.45 4.75 -32.91
N ARG A 164 -18.67 5.23 -33.19
CA ARG A 164 -19.85 5.11 -32.33
C ARG A 164 -20.81 4.07 -32.89
N ALA A 165 -21.74 3.59 -32.07
CA ALA A 165 -22.91 2.87 -32.56
C ALA A 165 -24.19 3.72 -32.43
N GLY A 166 -25.05 3.62 -33.45
CA GLY A 166 -26.43 4.09 -33.43
C GLY A 166 -26.65 5.61 -33.55
N GLU A 167 -27.81 5.96 -34.11
CA GLU A 167 -28.38 7.30 -34.00
C GLU A 167 -29.63 7.26 -33.13
N ASN A 168 -29.72 8.19 -32.16
CA ASN A 168 -30.91 8.41 -31.33
C ASN A 168 -31.27 7.21 -30.44
N CYS A 169 -30.28 6.62 -29.75
CA CYS A 169 -30.55 5.78 -28.60
C CYS A 169 -31.46 6.55 -27.61
N THR A 170 -32.52 5.92 -27.11
CA THR A 170 -33.56 6.64 -26.36
C THR A 170 -33.41 6.53 -24.85
N THR A 171 -32.80 5.44 -24.39
CA THR A 171 -32.58 5.10 -22.97
C THR A 171 -31.42 4.10 -22.87
N SER A 172 -30.51 4.34 -21.94
CA SER A 172 -29.68 3.28 -21.36
C SER A 172 -30.55 2.45 -20.39
N PRO A 173 -30.46 1.11 -20.34
CA PRO A 173 -29.57 0.25 -21.11
C PRO A 173 -30.14 -0.22 -22.47
N ASP A 174 -31.46 -0.11 -22.69
CA ASP A 174 -32.23 -0.87 -23.69
C ASP A 174 -31.92 -0.60 -25.19
N SER A 175 -30.91 0.22 -25.52
CA SER A 175 -30.62 0.63 -26.91
C SER A 175 -29.14 0.76 -27.29
N CYS A 176 -28.19 0.44 -26.40
CA CYS A 176 -26.74 0.48 -26.69
C CYS A 176 -26.08 -0.90 -26.48
N PRO A 177 -25.02 -1.25 -27.25
CA PRO A 177 -24.24 -2.47 -27.02
C PRO A 177 -23.60 -2.52 -25.62
N SER A 178 -23.40 -3.73 -25.10
CA SER A 178 -22.75 -3.96 -23.80
C SER A 178 -21.38 -3.29 -23.72
N GLY A 179 -21.12 -2.54 -22.63
CA GLY A 179 -19.90 -1.74 -22.49
C GLY A 179 -19.98 -0.35 -23.14
N THR A 180 -21.17 0.12 -23.52
CA THR A 180 -21.37 1.48 -24.05
C THR A 180 -22.58 2.16 -23.42
N GLU A 181 -22.56 3.49 -23.34
CA GLU A 181 -23.67 4.30 -22.79
C GLU A 181 -24.25 5.27 -23.82
N CYS A 182 -25.56 5.50 -23.72
CA CYS A 182 -26.30 6.44 -24.54
C CYS A 182 -26.08 7.89 -24.11
N THR A 183 -25.09 8.55 -24.72
CA THR A 183 -24.68 9.92 -24.41
C THR A 183 -25.53 10.95 -25.19
N PRO A 184 -26.20 11.92 -24.53
CA PRO A 184 -26.98 12.96 -25.20
C PRO A 184 -26.13 14.17 -25.61
N PHE A 185 -26.27 14.62 -26.86
CA PHE A 185 -25.51 15.75 -27.41
C PHE A 185 -26.37 17.01 -27.58
N THR A 186 -25.73 18.19 -27.47
CA THR A 186 -26.38 19.52 -27.59
C THR A 186 -27.03 19.81 -28.94
N ASN A 187 -26.73 18.99 -29.96
CA ASN A 187 -27.38 19.02 -31.27
C ASN A 187 -28.74 18.28 -31.31
N GLY A 188 -29.14 17.62 -30.22
CA GLY A 188 -30.40 16.88 -30.09
C GLY A 188 -30.35 15.41 -30.51
N ASN A 189 -29.17 14.88 -30.84
CA ASN A 189 -28.97 13.45 -31.08
C ASN A 189 -28.38 12.78 -29.83
N ASN A 190 -28.59 11.47 -29.69
CA ASN A 190 -27.94 10.65 -28.67
C ASN A 190 -27.14 9.52 -29.34
N TRP A 191 -25.96 9.19 -28.82
CA TRP A 191 -24.99 8.26 -29.42
C TRP A 191 -24.45 7.25 -28.39
N CYS A 192 -24.20 5.99 -28.78
CA CYS A 192 -23.57 5.03 -27.89
C CYS A 192 -22.04 5.20 -27.91
N LEU A 193 -21.44 5.62 -26.78
CA LEU A 193 -19.99 5.81 -26.60
C LEU A 193 -19.39 4.73 -25.69
N LEU A 194 -18.10 4.41 -25.88
CA LEU A 194 -17.40 3.40 -25.08
C LEU A 194 -17.31 3.82 -23.60
N LEU A 195 -17.79 2.96 -22.71
CA LEU A 195 -17.65 3.14 -21.26
C LEU A 195 -16.25 2.78 -20.79
N CYS A 196 -15.81 3.46 -19.74
CA CYS A 196 -14.51 3.27 -19.09
C CYS A 196 -14.61 3.49 -17.58
N ASN A 197 -13.62 2.97 -16.85
CA ASN A 197 -13.41 3.30 -15.43
C ASN A 197 -12.13 4.13 -15.26
N THR A 198 -11.25 4.08 -16.26
CA THR A 198 -9.90 4.66 -16.28
C THR A 198 -9.51 5.06 -17.70
N THR A 199 -8.61 6.04 -17.85
CA THR A 199 -8.04 6.40 -19.16
C THR A 199 -7.35 5.23 -19.88
N SER A 200 -6.91 4.20 -19.16
CA SER A 200 -6.36 2.96 -19.74
C SER A 200 -7.38 2.05 -20.43
N ASP A 201 -8.68 2.25 -20.20
CA ASP A 201 -9.74 1.55 -20.94
C ASP A 201 -10.00 2.20 -22.32
N CYS A 202 -9.44 3.40 -22.54
CA CYS A 202 -9.57 4.18 -23.76
C CYS A 202 -8.33 4.04 -24.67
N ARG A 203 -8.50 4.26 -25.98
CA ARG A 203 -7.38 4.20 -26.93
C ARG A 203 -6.45 5.42 -26.81
N SER A 204 -5.26 5.33 -27.40
CA SER A 204 -4.25 6.40 -27.32
C SER A 204 -4.78 7.74 -27.83
N GLY A 205 -4.57 8.80 -27.05
CA GLY A 205 -5.14 10.14 -27.30
C GLY A 205 -6.57 10.34 -26.82
N TYR A 206 -7.15 9.37 -26.09
CA TYR A 206 -8.46 9.47 -25.45
C TYR A 206 -8.30 9.28 -23.94
N ILE A 207 -9.13 9.98 -23.16
CA ILE A 207 -9.22 9.88 -21.70
C ILE A 207 -10.56 9.27 -21.31
N CYS A 208 -10.63 8.74 -20.09
CA CYS A 208 -11.92 8.50 -19.45
C CYS A 208 -12.36 9.79 -18.76
N ASP A 209 -13.50 10.34 -19.16
CA ASP A 209 -14.01 11.59 -18.62
C ASP A 209 -14.83 11.40 -17.34
N SER A 210 -15.33 12.51 -16.78
CA SER A 210 -16.19 12.52 -15.59
C SER A 210 -17.59 11.89 -15.78
N TRP A 211 -17.92 11.45 -17.00
CA TRP A 211 -19.14 10.71 -17.35
C TRP A 211 -18.86 9.22 -17.57
N SER A 212 -17.66 8.74 -17.21
CA SER A 212 -17.19 7.36 -17.44
C SER A 212 -17.16 6.98 -18.92
N GLN A 213 -16.90 7.94 -19.82
CA GLN A 213 -16.92 7.75 -21.27
C GLN A 213 -15.56 8.07 -21.91
N CYS A 214 -15.17 7.28 -22.91
CA CYS A 214 -13.91 7.49 -23.61
C CYS A 214 -13.99 8.67 -24.58
N TRP A 215 -13.43 9.81 -24.18
CA TRP A 215 -13.48 11.09 -24.89
C TRP A 215 -12.11 11.52 -25.42
N PRO A 216 -12.00 12.29 -26.53
CA PRO A 216 -10.72 12.86 -26.97
C PRO A 216 -9.97 13.60 -25.85
N GLY A 217 -8.79 13.11 -25.50
CA GLY A 217 -7.86 13.80 -24.62
C GLY A 217 -7.06 14.85 -25.37
N CYS A 218 -6.48 15.80 -24.64
CA CYS A 218 -5.66 16.84 -25.25
C CYS A 218 -4.15 16.54 -25.21
N GLU A 219 -3.43 17.25 -26.08
CA GLU A 219 -1.99 17.49 -25.98
C GLU A 219 -1.71 18.98 -25.69
N PRO A 220 -0.50 19.36 -25.22
CA PRO A 220 -0.11 20.75 -25.03
C PRO A 220 -0.25 21.60 -26.30
N GLY A 221 -1.26 22.49 -26.32
CA GLY A 221 -1.60 23.32 -27.48
C GLY A 221 -2.66 22.74 -28.43
N GLY A 222 -3.22 21.56 -28.13
CA GLY A 222 -4.35 20.96 -28.84
C GLY A 222 -5.74 21.48 -28.41
N CYS A 223 -5.81 22.24 -27.32
CA CYS A 223 -7.08 22.76 -26.78
C CYS A 223 -7.64 23.97 -27.55
N PRO A 224 -8.96 24.22 -27.47
CA PRO A 224 -9.60 25.44 -27.94
C PRO A 224 -8.95 26.73 -27.38
N ALA A 225 -9.12 27.84 -28.10
CA ALA A 225 -8.53 29.12 -27.71
C ALA A 225 -9.13 29.62 -26.38
N GLY A 226 -8.28 29.68 -25.35
CA GLY A 226 -8.66 30.00 -23.96
C GLY A 226 -8.65 28.80 -23.00
N GLN A 227 -8.20 27.64 -23.48
CA GLN A 227 -7.97 26.45 -22.66
C GLN A 227 -6.52 25.96 -22.81
N VAL A 228 -5.99 25.34 -21.76
CA VAL A 228 -4.74 24.58 -21.77
C VAL A 228 -5.03 23.11 -21.50
N CYS A 229 -4.07 22.26 -21.83
CA CYS A 229 -4.15 20.85 -21.47
C CYS A 229 -3.63 20.66 -20.05
N SER A 230 -4.44 20.11 -19.15
CA SER A 230 -4.06 19.80 -17.76
C SER A 230 -3.10 18.61 -17.68
N SER A 231 -2.52 18.36 -16.50
CA SER A 231 -1.75 17.14 -16.24
C SER A 231 -2.57 15.84 -16.40
N SER A 232 -3.90 15.94 -16.41
CA SER A 232 -4.86 14.85 -16.61
C SER A 232 -5.31 14.68 -18.07
N SER A 233 -4.71 15.41 -19.02
CA SER A 233 -5.11 15.45 -20.43
C SER A 233 -6.54 15.96 -20.71
N GLU A 234 -7.07 16.82 -19.83
CA GLU A 234 -8.32 17.56 -20.03
C GLU A 234 -8.08 19.01 -20.49
N CYS A 235 -8.96 19.56 -21.32
CA CYS A 235 -8.91 20.98 -21.71
C CYS A 235 -9.57 21.88 -20.66
N VAL A 236 -8.80 22.20 -19.60
CA VAL A 236 -9.17 23.19 -18.58
C VAL A 236 -8.98 24.62 -19.09
N PRO A 237 -9.65 25.64 -18.53
CA PRO A 237 -9.37 27.05 -18.84
C PRO A 237 -7.88 27.38 -18.68
N ASP A 238 -7.32 28.28 -19.50
CA ASP A 238 -5.93 28.72 -19.32
C ASP A 238 -5.77 29.48 -17.99
N PRO A 239 -5.03 28.97 -16.99
CA PRO A 239 -4.88 29.64 -15.70
C PRO A 239 -4.11 30.96 -15.80
N ASN A 240 -3.56 31.31 -16.98
CA ASN A 240 -2.93 32.60 -17.26
C ASN A 240 -3.91 33.61 -17.92
N GLN A 241 -5.12 33.19 -18.28
CA GLN A 241 -6.12 34.03 -18.93
C GLN A 241 -6.91 34.88 -17.92
N THR A 242 -7.07 36.17 -18.21
CA THR A 242 -8.03 37.03 -17.51
C THR A 242 -9.47 36.66 -17.88
N GLY A 243 -10.34 36.46 -16.90
CA GLY A 243 -11.78 36.22 -17.10
C GLY A 243 -12.26 34.81 -16.73
N VAL A 244 -11.37 33.94 -16.24
CA VAL A 244 -11.66 32.57 -15.79
C VAL A 244 -11.20 32.40 -14.34
N VAL A 245 -11.77 31.42 -13.62
CA VAL A 245 -11.27 31.01 -12.30
C VAL A 245 -9.83 30.50 -12.44
N GLY A 246 -8.98 30.72 -11.42
CA GLY A 246 -7.53 30.49 -11.52
C GLY A 246 -6.75 31.60 -12.24
N GLY A 247 -7.44 32.39 -13.09
CA GLY A 247 -6.86 33.47 -13.88
C GLY A 247 -6.30 34.64 -13.05
N PRO A 248 -5.30 35.39 -13.58
CA PRO A 248 -4.79 36.60 -12.96
C PRO A 248 -5.79 37.76 -13.08
N CYS A 249 -5.75 38.71 -12.13
CA CYS A 249 -6.69 39.83 -12.08
C CYS A 249 -6.13 41.07 -11.33
N ALA A 250 -6.77 42.22 -11.56
CA ALA A 250 -6.53 43.44 -10.76
C ALA A 250 -7.81 43.93 -10.06
N THR A 251 -8.98 43.56 -10.59
CA THR A 251 -10.32 43.97 -10.16
C THR A 251 -11.34 42.86 -10.46
N ASP A 252 -12.50 42.87 -9.81
CA ASP A 252 -13.57 41.88 -10.03
C ASP A 252 -14.06 41.84 -11.48
N ALA A 253 -13.94 42.96 -12.21
CA ALA A 253 -14.28 43.04 -13.64
C ALA A 253 -13.37 42.18 -14.54
N ASP A 254 -12.19 41.79 -14.05
CA ASP A 254 -11.26 40.91 -14.76
C ASP A 254 -11.61 39.42 -14.58
N CYS A 255 -12.66 39.07 -13.79
CA CYS A 255 -13.03 37.70 -13.42
C CYS A 255 -14.37 37.22 -13.99
N GLY A 256 -14.84 37.87 -15.06
CA GLY A 256 -16.07 37.48 -15.74
C GLY A 256 -17.35 37.79 -14.96
N THR A 257 -18.48 37.22 -15.39
CA THR A 257 -19.79 37.51 -14.78
C THR A 257 -19.97 36.75 -13.48
N GLY A 258 -19.80 37.45 -12.35
CA GLY A 258 -20.08 36.90 -11.01
C GLY A 258 -18.88 36.24 -10.32
N GLY A 259 -17.69 36.27 -10.92
CA GLY A 259 -16.42 36.01 -10.24
C GLY A 259 -15.94 37.22 -9.44
N GLN A 260 -14.94 37.01 -8.59
CA GLN A 260 -14.29 38.05 -7.78
C GLN A 260 -12.77 37.95 -7.84
N CYS A 261 -12.06 39.08 -7.79
CA CYS A 261 -10.61 39.12 -7.75
C CYS A 261 -10.08 39.10 -6.32
N LEU A 262 -9.45 37.99 -5.92
CA LEU A 262 -8.58 37.95 -4.75
C LEU A 262 -7.28 38.67 -5.10
N THR A 263 -7.00 39.81 -4.46
CA THR A 263 -5.87 40.68 -4.83
C THR A 263 -4.62 40.40 -3.98
N ALA A 264 -3.51 41.06 -4.32
CA ALA A 264 -2.31 41.05 -3.47
C ALA A 264 -2.55 41.60 -2.05
N ALA A 265 -3.61 42.40 -1.83
CA ALA A 265 -4.01 42.83 -0.48
C ALA A 265 -4.66 41.69 0.33
N ASN A 266 -5.27 40.71 -0.35
CA ASN A 266 -5.80 39.48 0.24
C ASN A 266 -4.73 38.38 0.36
N GLY A 267 -3.48 38.66 -0.02
CA GLY A 267 -2.38 37.69 -0.04
C GLY A 267 -2.17 36.93 -1.35
N PHE A 268 -2.85 37.31 -2.45
CA PHE A 268 -2.81 36.62 -3.75
C PHE A 268 -1.96 37.39 -4.79
N PRO A 269 -0.68 37.01 -5.03
CA PRO A 269 0.23 37.77 -5.90
C PRO A 269 -0.20 37.73 -7.36
N GLY A 270 -0.25 38.90 -8.01
CA GLY A 270 -0.76 39.03 -9.39
C GLY A 270 -2.28 38.84 -9.53
N GLY A 271 -2.99 38.69 -8.42
CA GLY A 271 -4.42 38.43 -8.36
C GLY A 271 -4.79 36.98 -8.69
N LEU A 272 -5.90 36.50 -8.14
CA LEU A 272 -6.54 35.24 -8.52
C LEU A 272 -8.04 35.44 -8.64
N CYS A 273 -8.61 35.07 -9.78
CA CYS A 273 -10.05 35.02 -9.94
C CYS A 273 -10.63 33.79 -9.22
N ARG A 274 -11.60 34.02 -8.34
CA ARG A 274 -12.52 33.00 -7.83
C ARG A 274 -13.88 33.12 -8.50
N GLY A 275 -14.59 32.00 -8.63
CA GLY A 275 -15.85 31.88 -9.37
C GLY A 275 -17.08 32.35 -8.57
N HIS A 276 -18.18 31.61 -8.70
CA HIS A 276 -19.45 31.99 -8.09
C HIS A 276 -19.40 31.93 -6.55
N GLN A 277 -19.98 32.94 -5.89
CA GLN A 277 -20.21 32.96 -4.44
C GLN A 277 -21.49 32.21 -4.08
N GLY A 278 -21.44 31.37 -3.05
CA GLY A 278 -22.63 30.68 -2.52
C GLY A 278 -22.92 29.32 -3.16
N CYS A 279 -21.92 28.68 -3.77
CA CYS A 279 -21.99 27.26 -4.10
C CYS A 279 -22.24 26.41 -2.83
N THR A 280 -22.91 25.27 -2.96
CA THR A 280 -23.30 24.40 -1.84
C THR A 280 -22.46 23.12 -1.77
N GLU A 281 -22.21 22.51 -2.93
CA GLU A 281 -21.33 21.36 -3.12
C GLU A 281 -20.69 21.38 -4.51
N SER A 282 -19.64 20.58 -4.69
CA SER A 282 -19.16 20.16 -6.01
C SER A 282 -19.88 18.86 -6.42
N PRO A 283 -20.28 18.68 -7.68
CA PRO A 283 -20.05 19.58 -8.83
C PRO A 283 -21.12 20.67 -9.02
N ASP A 284 -22.28 20.57 -8.37
CA ASP A 284 -23.57 21.14 -8.81
C ASP A 284 -23.65 22.64 -9.13
N ASN A 285 -22.73 23.48 -8.66
CA ASN A 285 -22.72 24.93 -8.96
C ASN A 285 -21.36 25.52 -9.37
N CYS A 286 -20.33 24.69 -9.58
CA CYS A 286 -19.02 25.12 -10.08
C CYS A 286 -18.76 24.54 -11.48
N ALA A 287 -17.90 25.18 -12.27
CA ALA A 287 -17.58 24.65 -13.62
C ALA A 287 -16.61 23.46 -13.51
N ALA A 288 -16.48 22.68 -14.59
CA ALA A 288 -15.45 21.64 -14.68
C ALA A 288 -14.05 22.24 -14.41
N GLY A 289 -13.24 21.51 -13.62
CA GLY A 289 -11.96 22.00 -13.11
C GLY A 289 -12.04 22.91 -11.88
N GLN A 290 -13.23 23.11 -11.28
CA GLN A 290 -13.41 23.96 -10.08
C GLN A 290 -14.10 23.22 -8.93
N GLN A 291 -13.83 23.64 -7.69
CA GLN A 291 -14.48 23.09 -6.50
C GLN A 291 -15.00 24.16 -5.53
N CYS A 292 -16.00 23.80 -4.72
CA CYS A 292 -16.66 24.72 -3.80
C CYS A 292 -15.96 24.83 -2.43
N THR A 293 -15.16 25.87 -2.24
CA THR A 293 -14.30 26.08 -1.06
C THR A 293 -14.98 26.96 0.00
N PRO A 294 -15.01 26.56 1.29
CA PRO A 294 -15.50 27.40 2.38
C PRO A 294 -14.43 28.39 2.91
N PHE A 295 -14.82 29.65 3.08
CA PHE A 295 -14.00 30.72 3.66
C PHE A 295 -14.51 31.12 5.07
N THR A 296 -13.64 31.72 5.89
CA THR A 296 -13.90 32.04 7.31
C THR A 296 -14.91 33.14 7.58
N ASP A 297 -15.33 33.89 6.56
CA ASP A 297 -16.48 34.78 6.62
C ASP A 297 -17.82 34.02 6.51
N ASN A 298 -17.79 32.68 6.44
CA ASN A 298 -18.88 31.76 6.16
C ASN A 298 -19.45 31.91 4.73
N THR A 299 -18.61 32.36 3.79
CA THR A 299 -18.95 32.36 2.36
C THR A 299 -18.27 31.18 1.66
N THR A 300 -18.91 30.65 0.63
CA THR A 300 -18.37 29.58 -0.24
C THR A 300 -18.08 30.13 -1.63
N TRP A 301 -17.04 29.62 -2.28
CA TRP A 301 -16.59 30.10 -3.59
C TRP A 301 -16.05 28.97 -4.45
N CYS A 302 -16.31 29.02 -5.76
CA CYS A 302 -15.63 28.12 -6.70
C CYS A 302 -14.15 28.51 -6.85
N MET A 303 -13.23 27.67 -6.40
CA MET A 303 -11.77 27.79 -6.59
C MET A 303 -11.28 26.85 -7.70
N ASP A 304 -10.09 27.12 -8.23
CA ASP A 304 -9.45 26.35 -9.30
C ASP A 304 -8.83 25.05 -8.73
N THR A 305 -9.13 23.90 -9.33
CA THR A 305 -8.62 22.60 -8.88
C THR A 305 -7.29 22.23 -9.54
N CYS A 306 -6.54 21.33 -8.90
CA CYS A 306 -5.25 20.88 -9.38
C CYS A 306 -4.91 19.48 -8.84
N ASN A 307 -4.06 18.76 -9.57
CA ASN A 307 -3.41 17.53 -9.08
C ASN A 307 -1.92 17.77 -8.78
N THR A 308 -1.34 18.82 -9.36
CA THR A 308 0.06 19.17 -9.27
C THR A 308 0.25 20.69 -9.30
N ALA A 309 1.40 21.18 -8.83
CA ALA A 309 1.79 22.58 -8.97
C ALA A 309 2.00 23.04 -10.45
N ALA A 310 1.91 22.12 -11.43
CA ALA A 310 1.96 22.45 -12.86
C ALA A 310 0.59 22.78 -13.47
N ASP A 311 -0.51 22.37 -12.82
CA ASP A 311 -1.87 22.79 -13.22
C ASP A 311 -2.13 24.25 -12.82
N CYS A 312 -1.47 24.73 -11.77
CA CYS A 312 -1.62 26.09 -11.24
C CYS A 312 -0.79 27.15 -11.97
N ARG A 313 -1.28 28.41 -11.95
CA ARG A 313 -0.55 29.58 -12.49
C ARG A 313 0.83 29.75 -11.85
N THR A 314 1.83 30.18 -12.62
CA THR A 314 3.18 30.47 -12.09
C THR A 314 3.14 31.41 -10.87
N GLY A 315 3.74 30.96 -9.75
CA GLY A 315 3.69 31.62 -8.45
C GLY A 315 2.60 31.11 -7.50
N TYR A 316 1.87 30.07 -7.91
CA TYR A 316 0.89 29.34 -7.11
C TYR A 316 1.40 27.91 -6.88
N ALA A 317 0.86 27.27 -5.85
CA ALA A 317 1.06 25.87 -5.51
C ALA A 317 -0.29 25.16 -5.56
N CYS A 318 -0.26 23.85 -5.76
CA CYS A 318 -1.44 23.02 -5.50
C CYS A 318 -1.42 22.61 -4.03
N ASP A 319 -2.34 23.14 -3.21
CA ASP A 319 -2.42 22.78 -1.79
C ASP A 319 -2.96 21.35 -1.67
N SER A 320 -2.10 20.41 -1.30
CA SER A 320 -2.42 18.98 -1.20
C SER A 320 -3.45 18.61 -0.11
N SER A 321 -3.90 19.56 0.70
CA SER A 321 -4.99 19.36 1.67
C SER A 321 -6.38 19.54 1.05
N TRP A 322 -6.46 20.31 -0.06
CA TRP A 322 -7.72 20.68 -0.71
C TRP A 322 -7.74 20.34 -2.21
N ASN A 323 -6.58 20.13 -2.86
CA ASN A 323 -6.44 20.02 -4.32
C ASN A 323 -6.84 21.33 -5.04
N GLU A 324 -6.36 22.45 -4.53
CA GLU A 324 -6.68 23.81 -5.00
C GLU A 324 -5.44 24.67 -5.28
N CYS A 325 -5.54 25.58 -6.25
CA CYS A 325 -4.45 26.51 -6.57
C CYS A 325 -4.37 27.72 -5.62
N TRP A 326 -3.48 27.62 -4.62
CA TRP A 326 -3.23 28.66 -3.61
C TRP A 326 -1.92 29.43 -3.85
N PRO A 327 -1.78 30.67 -3.32
CA PRO A 327 -0.55 31.46 -3.46
C PRO A 327 0.69 30.70 -2.97
N GLY A 328 1.66 30.50 -3.86
CA GLY A 328 2.86 29.74 -3.57
C GLY A 328 3.74 30.44 -2.54
N CYS A 329 4.48 29.64 -1.78
CA CYS A 329 5.45 30.14 -0.82
C CYS A 329 6.58 30.93 -1.49
N THR A 330 7.28 31.71 -0.66
CA THR A 330 8.57 32.30 -1.02
C THR A 330 9.56 32.08 0.11
N ALA A 331 10.86 32.24 -0.16
CA ALA A 331 11.91 32.02 0.82
C ALA A 331 11.73 32.93 2.06
N GLY A 332 11.27 32.34 3.17
CA GLY A 332 10.97 33.04 4.43
C GLY A 332 9.53 33.52 4.61
N SER A 333 8.57 33.12 3.76
CA SER A 333 7.14 33.42 3.98
C SER A 333 6.38 32.36 4.80
N CYS A 334 6.99 31.20 5.01
CA CYS A 334 6.42 30.07 5.76
C CYS A 334 6.46 30.29 7.28
N ALA A 335 5.78 29.43 8.04
CA ALA A 335 5.74 29.54 9.49
C ALA A 335 7.10 29.23 10.15
N THR A 336 7.23 29.55 11.43
CA THR A 336 8.44 29.23 12.20
C THR A 336 8.55 27.71 12.39
N GLY A 337 9.48 27.09 11.63
CA GLY A 337 9.65 25.64 11.55
C GLY A 337 9.55 25.09 10.12
N GLU A 338 9.19 25.92 9.14
CA GLU A 338 8.99 25.53 7.75
C GLU A 338 10.02 26.21 6.81
N VAL A 339 10.22 25.63 5.63
CA VAL A 339 10.90 26.25 4.49
C VAL A 339 10.03 26.15 3.24
N CYS A 340 10.20 27.11 2.34
CA CYS A 340 9.56 27.06 1.03
C CYS A 340 10.30 26.07 0.12
N ASN A 341 9.65 24.97 -0.29
CA ASN A 341 10.20 24.12 -1.34
C ASN A 341 9.99 24.80 -2.69
N THR A 342 11.09 25.19 -3.34
CA THR A 342 11.07 25.91 -4.64
C THR A 342 10.69 25.03 -5.84
N THR A 343 10.21 23.81 -5.60
CA THR A 343 9.77 22.85 -6.63
C THR A 343 8.24 22.71 -6.63
N THR A 344 7.65 22.54 -5.45
CA THR A 344 6.18 22.48 -5.23
C THR A 344 5.57 23.88 -5.04
N ASN A 345 6.39 24.84 -4.60
CA ASN A 345 5.97 26.12 -4.00
C ASN A 345 5.12 25.96 -2.73
N GLU A 346 5.25 24.83 -2.02
CA GLU A 346 4.61 24.59 -0.72
C GLU A 346 5.55 24.91 0.46
N CYS A 347 4.94 25.24 1.61
CA CYS A 347 5.65 25.43 2.88
C CYS A 347 5.81 24.08 3.60
N GLU A 348 6.93 23.41 3.35
CA GLU A 348 7.27 22.12 3.96
C GLU A 348 7.99 22.30 5.29
N THR A 349 7.89 21.31 6.19
CA THR A 349 8.66 21.32 7.45
C THR A 349 10.16 21.41 7.15
N ALA A 350 10.85 22.33 7.81
CA ALA A 350 12.26 22.60 7.57
C ALA A 350 13.11 21.33 7.80
N PRO A 351 13.97 20.94 6.84
CA PRO A 351 14.94 19.86 7.01
C PRO A 351 15.67 20.00 8.34
N CYS A 352 15.51 19.02 9.22
CA CYS A 352 16.00 19.14 10.57
C CYS A 352 17.53 19.24 10.62
N THR A 353 18.02 19.80 11.71
CA THR A 353 19.42 19.72 12.11
C THR A 353 19.51 18.96 13.43
N ALA A 354 20.72 18.48 13.79
CA ALA A 354 20.95 17.71 15.01
C ALA A 354 20.50 18.37 16.33
N ASN A 355 20.17 19.68 16.33
CA ASN A 355 19.70 20.42 17.50
C ASN A 355 18.36 21.16 17.27
N SER A 356 17.60 20.89 16.20
CA SER A 356 16.32 21.58 15.92
C SER A 356 15.07 20.77 16.28
N CYS A 357 15.21 19.53 16.72
CA CYS A 357 14.08 18.68 17.08
C CYS A 357 13.59 18.93 18.51
N PRO A 358 12.29 18.70 18.80
CA PRO A 358 11.73 18.67 20.15
C PRO A 358 12.46 17.74 21.13
N THR A 359 12.32 18.00 22.42
CA THR A 359 12.83 17.10 23.48
C THR A 359 12.22 15.70 23.34
N GLY A 360 13.06 14.68 23.26
CA GLY A 360 12.64 13.29 23.01
C GLY A 360 12.61 12.91 21.52
N GLN A 361 13.01 13.81 20.62
CA GLN A 361 13.18 13.53 19.20
C GLN A 361 14.62 13.82 18.74
N ILE A 362 15.10 13.06 17.75
CA ILE A 362 16.37 13.31 17.07
C ILE A 362 16.16 13.53 15.57
N CYS A 363 17.12 14.22 14.94
CA CYS A 363 17.10 14.44 13.51
C CYS A 363 17.65 13.21 12.76
N SER A 364 16.78 12.51 12.03
CA SER A 364 17.13 11.37 11.17
C SER A 364 16.54 11.55 9.78
N ASN A 365 17.32 11.31 8.72
CA ASN A 365 16.89 11.50 7.32
C ASN A 365 16.21 12.87 7.04
N GLN A 366 16.68 13.93 7.70
CA GLN A 366 16.11 15.29 7.66
C GLN A 366 14.72 15.47 8.28
N ARG A 367 14.18 14.46 8.97
CA ARG A 367 12.94 14.52 9.77
C ARG A 367 13.22 14.34 11.27
N CYS A 368 12.39 14.94 12.13
CA CYS A 368 12.48 14.74 13.57
C CYS A 368 11.71 13.47 13.97
N VAL A 369 12.44 12.39 14.27
CA VAL A 369 11.91 11.08 14.67
C VAL A 369 12.02 10.89 16.18
N LEU A 370 11.24 9.98 16.79
CA LEU A 370 11.33 9.68 18.21
C LEU A 370 12.74 9.14 18.57
N ASP A 371 13.35 9.66 19.63
CA ASP A 371 14.60 9.13 20.16
C ASP A 371 14.33 7.82 20.92
N ILE A 372 14.47 6.71 20.21
CA ILE A 372 14.35 5.35 20.75
C ILE A 372 15.71 4.81 21.24
N GLY A 373 16.71 5.68 21.38
CA GLY A 373 18.08 5.35 21.71
C GLY A 373 18.95 5.04 20.49
N THR A 374 20.19 4.62 20.73
CA THR A 374 21.17 4.39 19.67
C THR A 374 20.92 3.06 18.94
N PRO A 375 20.92 3.03 17.59
CA PRO A 375 20.96 1.78 16.83
C PRO A 375 22.11 0.86 17.27
N PRO A 376 21.96 -0.47 17.21
CA PRO A 376 23.00 -1.41 17.64
C PRO A 376 24.35 -1.15 16.97
N THR A 377 25.44 -1.20 17.73
CA THR A 377 26.79 -0.89 17.23
C THR A 377 27.50 -2.14 16.74
N GLY A 378 27.96 -2.16 15.49
CA GLY A 378 28.68 -3.31 14.94
C GLY A 378 29.31 -3.05 13.57
N THR A 379 30.01 -4.05 13.04
CA THR A 379 30.40 -4.10 11.62
C THR A 379 29.26 -4.74 10.84
N HIS A 380 28.73 -4.06 9.82
CA HIS A 380 27.59 -4.58 9.05
C HIS A 380 28.04 -5.86 8.30
N PRO A 381 27.42 -7.02 8.56
CA PRO A 381 27.83 -8.28 7.95
C PRO A 381 27.32 -8.38 6.51
N VAL A 382 28.06 -9.08 5.64
CA VAL A 382 27.67 -9.30 4.25
C VAL A 382 26.81 -10.55 4.15
N CYS A 383 25.51 -10.38 3.94
CA CYS A 383 24.54 -11.48 3.85
C CYS A 383 24.60 -12.18 2.48
N THR A 384 25.53 -13.12 2.33
CA THR A 384 25.77 -13.81 1.04
C THR A 384 24.76 -14.90 0.71
N ASN A 385 24.03 -15.41 1.71
CA ASN A 385 23.25 -16.65 1.62
C ASN A 385 21.75 -16.43 1.94
N LEU A 386 21.19 -15.30 1.52
CA LEU A 386 19.75 -15.03 1.71
C LEU A 386 18.90 -15.89 0.73
N PRO A 387 17.68 -16.31 1.12
CA PRO A 387 16.69 -16.86 0.20
C PRO A 387 16.38 -15.89 -0.96
N PRO A 388 15.82 -16.37 -2.09
CA PRO A 388 15.28 -15.47 -3.11
C PRO A 388 14.09 -14.70 -2.54
N ILE A 389 14.13 -13.36 -2.60
CA ILE A 389 13.04 -12.48 -2.17
C ILE A 389 11.80 -12.60 -3.06
N ASN A 390 12.02 -12.65 -4.39
CA ASN A 390 10.96 -12.73 -5.38
C ASN A 390 10.78 -14.17 -5.87
N CYS A 391 9.53 -14.59 -6.03
CA CYS A 391 9.21 -15.84 -6.73
C CYS A 391 9.53 -15.75 -8.23
N THR A 392 10.05 -16.84 -8.81
CA THR A 392 10.35 -16.96 -10.24
C THR A 392 9.43 -18.00 -10.89
N GLY A 393 8.55 -17.56 -11.79
CA GLY A 393 7.64 -18.45 -12.52
C GLY A 393 6.49 -17.66 -13.17
N THR A 394 5.37 -18.33 -13.42
CA THR A 394 4.11 -17.66 -13.78
C THR A 394 3.42 -17.11 -12.54
N ALA A 395 2.52 -16.13 -12.71
CA ALA A 395 1.69 -15.61 -11.61
C ALA A 395 0.89 -16.73 -10.91
N ALA A 396 0.42 -17.74 -11.67
CA ALA A 396 -0.28 -18.91 -11.13
C ALA A 396 0.63 -19.82 -10.27
N TYR A 397 1.89 -20.05 -10.67
CA TYR A 397 2.85 -20.84 -9.86
C TYR A 397 3.28 -20.12 -8.59
N CYS A 398 3.41 -18.79 -8.66
CA CYS A 398 3.83 -17.98 -7.52
C CYS A 398 2.68 -17.62 -6.57
N GLY A 399 1.45 -17.60 -7.06
CA GLY A 399 0.23 -17.51 -6.26
C GLY A 399 -0.34 -18.86 -5.81
N GLU A 400 0.38 -19.96 -6.04
CA GLU A 400 0.02 -21.29 -5.53
C GLU A 400 0.05 -21.28 -3.99
N ILE A 401 -1.04 -21.68 -3.36
CA ILE A 401 -1.14 -21.85 -1.90
C ILE A 401 -0.42 -23.14 -1.53
N VAL A 402 0.55 -23.03 -0.61
CA VAL A 402 1.44 -24.11 -0.19
C VAL A 402 1.64 -24.10 1.33
N PRO A 403 1.89 -25.26 1.96
CA PRO A 403 2.30 -25.27 3.36
C PRO A 403 3.64 -24.54 3.52
N PHE A 404 3.85 -23.89 4.66
CA PHE A 404 5.08 -23.14 4.97
C PHE A 404 6.26 -24.08 5.27
N ASP A 405 6.77 -24.82 4.28
CA ASP A 405 7.81 -25.85 4.46
C ASP A 405 9.23 -25.34 4.15
N PRO A 406 10.25 -25.62 4.99
CA PRO A 406 10.15 -26.17 6.35
C PRO A 406 9.56 -25.13 7.32
N ASP A 407 9.03 -25.63 8.43
CA ASP A 407 8.45 -24.87 9.55
C ASP A 407 9.51 -24.06 10.32
N LEU A 408 10.67 -24.67 10.55
CA LEU A 408 11.83 -24.06 11.21
C LEU A 408 12.96 -23.77 10.20
N GLY A 409 13.47 -22.54 10.18
CA GLY A 409 14.58 -22.16 9.32
C GLY A 409 15.35 -20.91 9.75
N THR A 410 16.12 -20.33 8.83
CA THR A 410 17.03 -19.21 9.12
C THR A 410 16.23 -17.97 9.54
N GLY A 411 16.25 -17.66 10.84
CA GLY A 411 15.59 -16.48 11.41
C GLY A 411 14.08 -16.59 11.63
N TYR A 412 13.41 -17.71 11.29
CA TYR A 412 11.96 -17.91 11.47
C TYR A 412 11.61 -19.25 12.12
N TRP A 413 10.44 -19.29 12.75
CA TRP A 413 9.81 -20.50 13.30
C TRP A 413 8.28 -20.41 13.17
N ASP A 414 7.73 -21.12 12.19
CA ASP A 414 6.32 -21.54 12.15
C ASP A 414 6.11 -22.60 13.24
N TYR A 415 5.11 -22.41 14.10
CA TYR A 415 4.92 -23.26 15.28
C TYR A 415 3.42 -23.49 15.57
N PRO A 416 3.04 -24.65 16.12
CA PRO A 416 1.62 -24.97 16.30
C PRO A 416 0.92 -23.99 17.23
N ILE A 417 -0.10 -23.31 16.70
CA ILE A 417 -0.99 -22.39 17.42
C ILE A 417 -2.42 -22.96 17.51
N ASN A 418 -3.29 -22.36 18.31
CA ASN A 418 -4.75 -22.50 18.19
C ASN A 418 -5.29 -23.95 18.02
N GLY A 419 -4.68 -24.93 18.72
CA GLY A 419 -5.07 -26.35 18.71
C GLY A 419 -4.35 -27.26 17.69
N GLU A 420 -3.40 -26.72 16.93
CA GLU A 420 -2.55 -27.47 15.98
C GLU A 420 -1.56 -28.43 16.66
N THR A 421 -0.92 -29.25 15.83
CA THR A 421 0.24 -30.06 16.21
C THR A 421 1.35 -29.93 15.17
N THR A 422 2.58 -30.34 15.49
CA THR A 422 3.70 -30.40 14.51
C THR A 422 3.47 -31.41 13.37
N SER A 423 2.34 -32.12 13.37
CA SER A 423 1.90 -33.04 12.32
C SER A 423 0.63 -32.55 11.59
N ASN A 424 0.07 -31.42 12.02
CA ASN A 424 -1.14 -30.80 11.47
C ASN A 424 -1.14 -29.31 11.84
N GLN A 425 -0.39 -28.52 11.06
CA GLN A 425 -0.44 -27.05 11.09
C GLN A 425 -1.38 -26.61 9.95
N TYR A 426 -2.69 -26.70 10.23
CA TYR A 426 -3.74 -26.46 9.24
C TYR A 426 -3.94 -24.97 8.92
N ARG A 427 -3.33 -24.08 9.70
CA ARG A 427 -3.34 -22.61 9.56
C ARG A 427 -2.11 -22.07 8.84
N SER A 428 -1.10 -22.91 8.57
CA SER A 428 0.20 -22.52 8.01
C SER A 428 0.30 -22.76 6.49
N TYR A 429 -0.77 -22.46 5.74
CA TYR A 429 -0.77 -22.47 4.28
C TYR A 429 -0.77 -21.04 3.73
N VAL A 430 0.07 -20.75 2.75
CA VAL A 430 0.26 -19.38 2.25
C VAL A 430 0.67 -19.40 0.78
N ARG A 431 0.50 -18.29 0.06
CA ARG A 431 1.03 -18.18 -1.31
C ARG A 431 2.55 -18.32 -1.32
N ARG A 432 3.07 -19.00 -2.36
CA ARG A 432 4.50 -19.21 -2.58
C ARG A 432 5.32 -17.91 -2.62
N ASP A 433 4.75 -16.82 -3.13
CA ASP A 433 5.39 -15.50 -3.19
C ASP A 433 5.51 -14.79 -1.82
N LEU A 434 4.48 -14.84 -0.98
CA LEU A 434 4.56 -14.38 0.42
C LEU A 434 5.53 -15.27 1.24
N MET A 435 5.47 -16.59 1.07
CA MET A 435 6.40 -17.51 1.75
C MET A 435 7.87 -17.14 1.52
N LEU A 436 8.25 -16.85 0.27
CA LEU A 436 9.62 -16.48 -0.07
C LEU A 436 10.01 -15.11 0.51
N LEU A 437 9.10 -14.14 0.48
CA LEU A 437 9.29 -12.82 1.07
C LEU A 437 9.54 -12.88 2.59
N ILE A 438 8.74 -13.63 3.34
CA ILE A 438 8.93 -13.82 4.79
C ILE A 438 10.25 -14.54 5.08
N LYS A 439 10.57 -15.62 4.34
CA LYS A 439 11.83 -16.37 4.50
C LYS A 439 13.05 -15.49 4.20
N TYR A 440 12.97 -14.58 3.21
CA TYR A 440 14.01 -13.58 2.94
C TYR A 440 14.16 -12.58 4.11
N ALA A 441 13.08 -11.96 4.56
CA ALA A 441 13.11 -10.93 5.60
C ALA A 441 13.64 -11.50 6.94
N ALA A 442 13.20 -12.70 7.32
CA ALA A 442 13.66 -13.39 8.52
C ALA A 442 15.17 -13.70 8.46
N ALA A 443 15.65 -14.28 7.36
CA ALA A 443 17.07 -14.58 7.17
C ALA A 443 17.95 -13.32 7.07
N LYS A 444 17.39 -12.20 6.58
CA LYS A 444 18.07 -10.89 6.53
C LYS A 444 18.25 -10.29 7.93
N VAL A 445 17.25 -10.41 8.81
CA VAL A 445 17.38 -10.04 10.23
C VAL A 445 18.38 -10.95 10.94
N ASP A 446 18.27 -12.27 10.79
CA ASP A 446 19.20 -13.25 11.39
C ASP A 446 20.66 -12.94 11.04
N CYS A 447 20.94 -12.65 9.77
CA CYS A 447 22.26 -12.25 9.31
C CYS A 447 22.73 -10.88 9.84
N LEU A 448 21.91 -9.84 9.74
CA LEU A 448 22.33 -8.47 10.05
C LEU A 448 22.39 -8.19 11.57
N ALA A 449 21.53 -8.84 12.36
CA ALA A 449 21.39 -8.64 13.79
C ALA A 449 22.32 -9.54 14.65
N VAL A 450 23.31 -10.20 14.05
CA VAL A 450 24.28 -11.03 14.79
C VAL A 450 24.99 -10.21 15.88
N GLY A 451 24.75 -10.57 17.14
CA GLY A 451 25.34 -9.91 18.30
C GLY A 451 24.62 -8.63 18.74
N TRP A 452 23.45 -8.30 18.17
CA TRP A 452 22.59 -7.25 18.68
C TRP A 452 21.96 -7.66 20.03
N PRO A 453 21.60 -6.70 20.90
CA PRO A 453 20.74 -6.97 22.06
C PRO A 453 19.39 -7.53 21.61
N GLY A 454 18.81 -8.45 22.39
CA GLY A 454 17.55 -9.12 22.09
C GLY A 454 17.43 -10.44 22.86
N ASN A 455 16.33 -11.17 22.68
CA ASN A 455 16.26 -12.57 23.10
C ASN A 455 17.04 -13.54 22.18
N GLY A 456 17.50 -13.07 21.01
CA GLY A 456 18.24 -13.88 20.03
C GLY A 456 17.41 -14.96 19.32
N GLY A 457 16.10 -15.06 19.60
CA GLY A 457 15.21 -16.02 18.96
C GLY A 457 14.83 -15.60 17.53
N ALA A 458 14.49 -16.60 16.72
CA ALA A 458 13.83 -16.46 15.42
C ALA A 458 12.48 -15.76 15.52
N VAL A 459 12.03 -15.05 14.49
CA VAL A 459 10.66 -14.51 14.39
C VAL A 459 9.68 -15.67 14.41
N ALA A 460 8.57 -15.54 15.12
CA ALA A 460 7.56 -16.59 15.15
C ALA A 460 6.47 -16.29 14.11
N LEU A 461 6.03 -17.30 13.38
CA LEU A 461 4.91 -17.17 12.44
C LEU A 461 3.65 -17.73 13.12
N GLY A 462 2.49 -17.25 12.67
CA GLY A 462 1.18 -17.67 13.16
C GLY A 462 0.21 -17.87 12.00
N ASP A 463 -1.04 -17.43 12.19
CA ASP A 463 -2.14 -17.63 11.25
C ASP A 463 -1.80 -17.14 9.82
N MET A 464 -1.93 -18.04 8.83
CA MET A 464 -1.83 -17.78 7.39
C MET A 464 -3.23 -17.99 6.79
N SER A 465 -3.41 -18.83 5.76
CA SER A 465 -4.72 -19.40 5.37
C SER A 465 -4.77 -20.91 5.65
N GLU A 466 -5.93 -21.54 5.42
CA GLU A 466 -6.03 -22.99 5.26
C GLU A 466 -5.62 -23.45 3.85
N ALA A 467 -5.53 -24.76 3.64
CA ALA A 467 -4.98 -25.38 2.42
C ALA A 467 -5.78 -25.15 1.14
N ASP A 468 -7.06 -24.82 1.27
CA ASP A 468 -7.98 -24.42 0.20
C ASP A 468 -8.07 -22.89 0.03
N GLY A 469 -7.37 -22.12 0.87
CA GLY A 469 -7.45 -20.67 0.92
C GLY A 469 -8.54 -20.11 1.85
N ALA A 470 -9.23 -20.96 2.64
CA ALA A 470 -10.18 -20.50 3.64
C ALA A 470 -9.50 -19.82 4.85
N ILE A 471 -10.31 -19.12 5.65
CA ILE A 471 -9.87 -18.43 6.87
C ILE A 471 -9.35 -19.47 7.89
N PRO A 472 -8.17 -19.28 8.51
CA PRO A 472 -7.55 -20.26 9.38
C PRO A 472 -8.46 -20.59 10.59
N GLY A 473 -8.85 -21.86 10.72
CA GLY A 473 -9.85 -22.32 11.69
C GLY A 473 -11.18 -22.77 11.09
N THR A 474 -11.42 -22.53 9.80
CA THR A 474 -12.66 -22.96 9.10
C THR A 474 -12.83 -24.48 9.16
N SER A 475 -11.77 -25.24 8.88
CA SER A 475 -11.71 -26.71 8.93
C SER A 475 -12.09 -27.33 10.29
N VAL A 476 -11.98 -26.58 11.38
CA VAL A 476 -12.37 -26.99 12.75
C VAL A 476 -13.64 -26.29 13.25
N GLY A 477 -14.34 -25.55 12.39
CA GLY A 477 -15.58 -24.85 12.72
C GLY A 477 -15.40 -23.62 13.63
N SER A 478 -14.19 -23.03 13.64
CA SER A 478 -13.84 -21.87 14.46
C SER A 478 -12.84 -20.96 13.71
N PRO A 479 -13.27 -20.23 12.66
CA PRO A 479 -12.45 -19.23 11.99
C PRO A 479 -11.84 -18.24 12.99
N GLY A 480 -10.53 -18.03 12.92
CA GLY A 480 -9.80 -17.18 13.88
C GLY A 480 -9.87 -15.67 13.57
N HIS A 481 -10.34 -15.30 12.38
CA HIS A 481 -10.23 -13.95 11.82
C HIS A 481 -11.53 -13.49 11.14
N PRO A 482 -11.72 -12.16 10.93
CA PRO A 482 -12.87 -11.61 10.21
C PRO A 482 -12.97 -12.07 8.75
N ALA A 483 -14.19 -12.06 8.22
CA ALA A 483 -14.48 -12.38 6.83
C ALA A 483 -13.66 -11.53 5.86
N GLY A 484 -13.10 -12.17 4.82
CA GLY A 484 -12.28 -11.50 3.81
C GLY A 484 -10.81 -11.24 4.20
N THR A 485 -10.40 -11.57 5.43
CA THR A 485 -8.99 -11.54 5.85
C THR A 485 -8.43 -12.96 5.93
N HIS A 486 -7.12 -13.12 5.74
CA HIS A 486 -6.43 -14.44 5.76
C HIS A 486 -6.95 -15.43 4.70
N VAL A 487 -7.50 -14.90 3.61
CA VAL A 487 -8.03 -15.69 2.49
C VAL A 487 -7.01 -15.81 1.36
N ASN A 488 -7.07 -16.92 0.63
CA ASN A 488 -6.26 -17.21 -0.56
C ASN A 488 -4.73 -17.07 -0.35
N GLY A 489 -4.26 -17.20 0.91
CA GLY A 489 -2.85 -17.13 1.29
C GLY A 489 -2.14 -15.79 1.08
N TYR A 490 -2.88 -14.67 0.99
CA TYR A 490 -2.30 -13.32 0.80
C TYR A 490 -1.76 -12.68 2.07
N ASP A 491 -2.14 -13.19 3.24
CA ASP A 491 -1.88 -12.58 4.55
C ASP A 491 -1.15 -13.56 5.49
N MET A 492 -0.44 -13.02 6.48
CA MET A 492 0.22 -13.78 7.55
C MET A 492 0.38 -12.95 8.82
N ASP A 493 0.06 -13.55 9.97
CA ASP A 493 0.38 -13.01 11.29
C ASP A 493 1.78 -13.43 11.74
N ILE A 494 2.57 -12.47 12.22
CA ILE A 494 3.99 -12.65 12.53
C ILE A 494 4.31 -12.03 13.90
N GLY A 495 4.72 -12.84 14.88
CA GLY A 495 5.10 -12.38 16.20
C GLY A 495 6.28 -11.40 16.17
N TYR A 496 6.18 -10.29 16.91
CA TYR A 496 7.27 -9.31 17.04
C TYR A 496 8.57 -9.97 17.54
N PHE A 497 9.72 -9.45 17.13
CA PHE A 497 10.95 -9.74 17.86
C PHE A 497 10.87 -9.10 19.26
N GLN A 498 11.40 -9.79 20.27
CA GLN A 498 11.24 -9.40 21.67
C GLN A 498 12.55 -9.38 22.48
N VAL A 499 12.50 -8.59 23.57
CA VAL A 499 13.50 -8.51 24.63
C VAL A 499 12.96 -9.16 25.92
N ASN A 500 13.84 -9.66 26.77
CA ASN A 500 13.50 -10.24 28.09
C ASN A 500 12.55 -11.47 28.08
N THR A 501 12.25 -12.04 26.92
CA THR A 501 11.42 -13.25 26.73
C THR A 501 12.26 -14.44 26.24
N ALA A 502 11.71 -15.65 26.31
CA ALA A 502 12.43 -16.87 25.91
C ALA A 502 12.44 -17.14 24.38
N ASN A 503 11.48 -16.57 23.64
CA ASN A 503 11.31 -16.69 22.19
C ASN A 503 10.39 -15.54 21.70
N ASN A 504 9.94 -15.58 20.43
CA ASN A 504 9.06 -14.57 19.83
C ASN A 504 7.63 -15.07 19.53
N GLN A 505 7.22 -16.23 20.06
CA GLN A 505 5.86 -16.77 19.89
C GLN A 505 4.80 -15.70 20.22
N LEU A 506 3.77 -15.58 19.37
CA LEU A 506 2.82 -14.47 19.30
C LEU A 506 2.28 -14.11 20.68
N ARG A 507 2.83 -13.05 21.29
CA ARG A 507 2.55 -12.64 22.67
C ARG A 507 2.62 -11.12 22.82
N PRO A 508 1.79 -10.54 23.70
CA PRO A 508 1.78 -9.10 23.97
C PRO A 508 3.15 -8.49 24.19
N ILE A 509 3.41 -7.34 23.56
CA ILE A 509 4.66 -6.57 23.72
C ILE A 509 4.60 -5.52 24.86
N CYS A 510 3.45 -5.39 25.51
CA CYS A 510 3.00 -4.24 26.31
C CYS A 510 1.89 -4.64 27.31
N ASP A 511 1.51 -3.72 28.21
CA ASP A 511 0.29 -3.85 29.00
C ASP A 511 -0.93 -3.64 28.09
N HIS A 512 -1.87 -4.60 28.11
CA HIS A 512 -3.07 -4.67 27.27
C HIS A 512 -4.33 -4.98 28.09
N MET A 513 -4.19 -5.25 29.40
CA MET A 513 -5.27 -5.66 30.29
C MET A 513 -5.67 -4.52 31.24
N ILE A 514 -6.92 -4.07 31.21
CA ILE A 514 -7.49 -3.14 32.20
C ILE A 514 -8.57 -3.88 33.00
N GLY A 515 -8.37 -3.98 34.31
CA GLY A 515 -9.36 -4.64 35.20
C GLY A 515 -9.58 -6.13 34.93
N ASN A 516 -8.59 -6.82 34.35
CA ASN A 516 -8.66 -8.19 33.80
C ASN A 516 -9.53 -8.34 32.54
N VAL A 517 -9.86 -7.24 31.86
CA VAL A 517 -10.45 -7.26 30.50
C VAL A 517 -9.35 -6.91 29.50
N ASP A 518 -9.22 -7.68 28.43
CA ASP A 518 -8.32 -7.36 27.32
C ASP A 518 -8.85 -6.11 26.59
N GLN A 519 -7.98 -5.14 26.32
CA GLN A 519 -8.30 -3.96 25.51
C GLN A 519 -8.02 -4.20 24.03
N TYR A 520 -7.43 -5.35 23.68
CA TYR A 520 -6.98 -5.76 22.36
C TYR A 520 -5.86 -4.87 21.76
N HIS A 521 -5.40 -3.84 22.44
CA HIS A 521 -4.31 -2.95 22.00
C HIS A 521 -3.34 -2.63 23.15
N CYS A 522 -2.17 -2.08 22.84
CA CYS A 522 -1.23 -1.58 23.83
C CYS A 522 -1.79 -0.35 24.56
N THR A 523 -1.93 -0.48 25.88
CA THR A 523 -2.29 0.60 26.82
C THR A 523 -1.05 1.27 27.45
N SER A 524 0.14 0.70 27.19
CA SER A 524 1.46 1.19 27.62
C SER A 524 2.45 1.22 26.46
N THR A 525 3.59 1.89 26.64
CA THR A 525 4.75 1.73 25.74
C THR A 525 5.20 0.26 25.69
N PRO A 526 5.49 -0.31 24.49
CA PRO A 526 5.99 -1.68 24.34
C PRO A 526 7.34 -1.95 25.03
N TYR A 527 7.30 -2.52 26.23
CA TYR A 527 8.48 -2.83 27.05
C TYR A 527 9.10 -4.21 26.78
N LEU A 528 8.43 -5.08 26.02
CA LEU A 528 8.99 -6.35 25.52
C LEU A 528 9.39 -6.30 24.05
N LEU A 529 9.14 -5.20 23.33
CA LEU A 529 9.46 -5.09 21.90
C LEU A 529 10.98 -4.96 21.66
N ASP A 530 11.53 -5.83 20.83
CA ASP A 530 12.84 -5.63 20.19
C ASP A 530 12.63 -4.76 18.96
N VAL A 531 12.63 -3.45 19.20
CA VAL A 531 12.32 -2.45 18.17
C VAL A 531 13.29 -2.53 16.99
N TRP A 532 14.57 -2.83 17.23
CA TRP A 532 15.60 -2.85 16.19
C TRP A 532 15.45 -4.05 15.26
N ARG A 533 15.26 -5.27 15.79
CA ARG A 533 15.04 -6.44 14.93
C ARG A 533 13.67 -6.40 14.24
N SER A 534 12.63 -5.90 14.91
CA SER A 534 11.29 -5.77 14.32
C SER A 534 11.24 -4.71 13.21
N ALA A 535 11.85 -3.55 13.42
CA ALA A 535 11.97 -2.52 12.38
C ALA A 535 12.85 -2.98 11.20
N LEU A 536 13.90 -3.75 11.45
CA LEU A 536 14.72 -4.33 10.39
C LEU A 536 13.96 -5.39 9.56
N PHE A 537 13.08 -6.17 10.21
CA PHE A 537 12.16 -7.07 9.53
C PHE A 537 11.17 -6.31 8.65
N ALA A 538 10.50 -5.29 9.22
CA ALA A 538 9.58 -4.42 8.49
C ALA A 538 10.27 -3.72 7.31
N ALA A 539 11.47 -3.17 7.49
CA ALA A 539 12.26 -2.58 6.41
C ALA A 539 12.60 -3.58 5.30
N SER A 540 12.83 -4.85 5.64
CA SER A 540 13.12 -5.92 4.69
C SER A 540 11.92 -6.32 3.84
N LEU A 541 10.69 -6.11 4.34
CA LEU A 541 9.44 -6.36 3.61
C LEU A 541 9.05 -5.16 2.71
N HIS A 542 9.23 -3.93 3.21
CA HIS A 542 9.01 -2.68 2.46
C HIS A 542 9.98 -2.45 1.28
N ASP A 543 11.03 -3.25 1.17
CA ASP A 543 12.04 -3.19 0.11
C ASP A 543 11.76 -4.16 -1.05
N ALA A 544 10.74 -5.02 -0.91
CA ALA A 544 10.39 -6.02 -1.90
C ALA A 544 9.65 -5.42 -3.10
N VAL A 545 10.19 -5.62 -4.30
CA VAL A 545 9.63 -5.13 -5.57
C VAL A 545 9.59 -6.26 -6.60
N VAL A 546 8.44 -6.46 -7.22
CA VAL A 546 8.29 -7.31 -8.41
C VAL A 546 7.92 -6.43 -9.60
N GLY A 547 8.71 -6.47 -10.67
CA GLY A 547 8.59 -5.52 -11.78
C GLY A 547 8.85 -4.09 -11.30
N ASN A 548 7.83 -3.23 -11.36
CA ASN A 548 7.85 -1.85 -10.87
C ASN A 548 7.00 -1.66 -9.59
N GLN A 549 6.49 -2.74 -8.98
CA GLN A 549 5.45 -2.71 -7.96
C GLN A 549 5.97 -3.24 -6.62
N LEU A 550 5.66 -2.54 -5.51
CA LEU A 550 5.92 -3.03 -4.16
C LEU A 550 5.12 -4.32 -3.91
N GLN A 551 5.79 -5.37 -3.44
CA GLN A 551 5.12 -6.66 -3.15
C GLN A 551 4.24 -6.55 -1.90
N LEU A 552 4.69 -5.82 -0.87
CA LEU A 552 3.91 -5.56 0.33
C LEU A 552 2.71 -4.64 0.02
N ARG A 553 1.48 -5.09 0.32
CA ARG A 553 0.26 -4.29 0.29
C ARG A 553 0.20 -3.41 1.53
N VAL A 554 0.25 -4.04 2.70
CA VAL A 554 0.17 -3.39 4.01
C VAL A 554 0.85 -4.25 5.08
N MET A 555 1.43 -3.59 6.08
CA MET A 555 1.82 -4.20 7.35
C MET A 555 1.03 -3.54 8.48
N GLY A 556 0.09 -4.26 9.08
CA GLY A 556 -0.62 -3.86 10.29
C GLY A 556 0.24 -4.10 11.54
N VAL A 557 0.34 -3.10 12.41
CA VAL A 557 0.96 -3.19 13.73
C VAL A 557 0.15 -2.41 14.76
N ASP A 558 0.35 -2.73 16.04
CA ASP A 558 -0.23 -1.96 17.14
C ASP A 558 0.17 -0.48 17.08
N GLY A 559 -0.75 0.40 17.50
CA GLY A 559 -0.55 1.85 17.53
C GLY A 559 0.78 2.30 18.14
N GLN A 560 1.13 1.77 19.31
CA GLN A 560 2.36 2.11 20.03
C GLN A 560 3.60 1.46 19.40
N ALA A 561 3.45 0.30 18.74
CA ALA A 561 4.52 -0.33 17.95
C ALA A 561 4.85 0.48 16.69
N GLY A 562 3.83 1.01 15.98
CA GLY A 562 4.00 1.73 14.72
C GLY A 562 4.86 2.99 14.84
N VAL A 563 4.68 3.79 15.90
CA VAL A 563 5.50 4.98 16.18
C VAL A 563 6.99 4.61 16.34
N LEU A 564 7.25 3.49 17.01
CA LEU A 564 8.58 2.97 17.26
C LEU A 564 9.20 2.41 15.96
N PHE A 565 8.41 1.72 15.13
CA PHE A 565 8.85 1.17 13.83
C PHE A 565 9.29 2.28 12.87
N GLU A 566 8.47 3.31 12.64
CA GLU A 566 8.83 4.42 11.74
C GLU A 566 10.15 5.07 12.15
N SER A 567 10.24 5.42 13.44
CA SER A 567 11.42 6.06 14.02
C SER A 567 12.67 5.17 13.93
N ALA A 568 12.51 3.86 14.11
CA ALA A 568 13.60 2.87 14.04
C ALA A 568 14.09 2.62 12.61
N ILE A 569 13.20 2.49 11.62
CA ILE A 569 13.59 2.32 10.22
C ILE A 569 14.41 3.53 9.77
N ASP A 570 13.96 4.75 10.10
CA ASP A 570 14.72 5.96 9.77
C ASP A 570 16.10 6.00 10.44
N GLN A 571 16.23 5.55 11.68
CA GLN A 571 17.51 5.52 12.40
C GLN A 571 18.44 4.39 11.92
N LEU A 572 17.91 3.23 11.53
CA LEU A 572 18.67 2.17 10.86
C LEU A 572 19.19 2.64 9.50
N CYS A 573 18.37 3.36 8.72
CA CYS A 573 18.78 3.96 7.45
C CYS A 573 19.85 5.05 7.65
N ALA A 574 19.68 5.96 8.61
CA ALA A 574 20.68 7.02 8.89
C ALA A 574 22.00 6.46 9.45
N ALA A 575 21.96 5.34 10.18
CA ALA A 575 23.15 4.60 10.61
C ALA A 575 23.79 3.75 9.48
N GLY A 576 23.13 3.61 8.32
CA GLY A 576 23.57 2.77 7.21
C GLY A 576 23.43 1.26 7.44
N TRP A 577 22.65 0.84 8.45
CA TRP A 577 22.27 -0.55 8.68
C TRP A 577 21.26 -1.05 7.65
N TYR A 578 20.47 -0.14 7.07
CA TYR A 578 19.56 -0.44 5.97
C TYR A 578 19.74 0.54 4.81
N THR A 579 19.45 0.07 3.59
CA THR A 579 19.42 0.85 2.35
C THR A 579 18.36 0.24 1.44
N GLY A 580 17.51 1.06 0.83
CA GLY A 580 16.44 0.57 -0.04
C GLY A 580 15.19 1.44 0.03
N ASN A 581 14.06 0.94 -0.50
CA ASN A 581 12.80 1.69 -0.55
C ASN A 581 12.29 2.07 0.85
N ALA A 582 12.48 1.19 1.83
CA ALA A 582 12.14 1.43 3.23
C ALA A 582 12.80 2.68 3.85
N CYS A 583 13.90 3.18 3.28
CA CYS A 583 14.53 4.43 3.73
C CYS A 583 13.82 5.71 3.22
N ASN A 584 12.79 5.57 2.39
CA ASN A 584 11.82 6.62 2.09
C ASN A 584 10.47 6.25 2.73
N ALA A 585 9.98 7.04 3.68
CA ALA A 585 8.72 6.76 4.35
C ALA A 585 7.51 6.74 3.41
N SER A 586 7.57 7.39 2.24
CA SER A 586 6.50 7.33 1.23
C SER A 586 6.38 5.95 0.55
N TYR A 587 7.33 5.04 0.75
CA TYR A 587 7.22 3.62 0.36
C TYR A 587 6.91 2.70 1.56
N ARG A 588 6.60 3.24 2.75
CA ARG A 588 6.22 2.44 3.92
C ARG A 588 4.72 2.22 3.98
N SER A 589 4.27 1.05 3.54
CA SER A 589 2.91 0.52 3.73
C SER A 589 2.57 0.13 5.19
N LEU A 590 3.20 0.74 6.19
CA LEU A 590 2.95 0.48 7.60
C LEU A 590 1.63 1.14 8.07
N ALA A 591 0.73 0.34 8.65
CA ALA A 591 -0.58 0.73 9.13
C ALA A 591 -0.71 0.48 10.63
N TYR A 592 -1.23 1.47 11.36
CA TYR A 592 -1.40 1.47 12.81
C TYR A 592 -2.26 2.67 13.22
N GLU A 593 -2.89 2.60 14.38
CA GLU A 593 -3.71 3.67 14.96
C GLU A 593 -3.38 3.85 16.44
N VAL A 594 -2.94 5.04 16.87
CA VAL A 594 -2.62 5.35 18.29
C VAL A 594 -3.86 5.72 19.10
N THR A 595 -4.90 6.22 18.42
CA THR A 595 -6.28 6.34 18.88
C THR A 595 -7.17 5.76 17.80
N ASP A 596 -8.37 5.31 18.13
CA ASP A 596 -9.33 4.85 17.13
C ASP A 596 -9.70 5.99 16.16
N THR A 597 -9.41 5.80 14.87
CA THR A 597 -9.80 6.69 13.78
C THR A 597 -10.74 5.97 12.80
N GLY A 598 -11.22 4.77 13.15
CA GLY A 598 -12.12 3.96 12.32
C GLY A 598 -11.45 3.18 11.18
N ARG A 599 -10.10 3.12 11.12
CA ARG A 599 -9.37 2.49 9.99
C ARG A 599 -9.14 0.98 10.16
N GLY A 600 -9.38 0.45 11.36
CA GLY A 600 -9.40 -0.97 11.69
C GLY A 600 -8.11 -1.53 12.33
N TRP A 601 -7.09 -0.70 12.53
CA TRP A 601 -5.79 -1.07 13.11
C TRP A 601 -5.63 -0.65 14.58
N TYR A 602 -6.61 0.04 15.16
CA TYR A 602 -6.56 0.44 16.57
C TYR A 602 -6.64 -0.75 17.53
N GLN A 603 -7.32 -1.82 17.13
CA GLN A 603 -7.46 -3.06 17.91
C GLN A 603 -6.61 -4.18 17.31
N PHE A 604 -6.43 -5.24 18.09
CA PHE A 604 -5.57 -6.39 17.80
C PHE A 604 -4.10 -5.97 17.60
N HIS A 605 -3.29 -6.76 16.90
CA HIS A 605 -1.90 -6.43 16.55
C HIS A 605 -0.92 -6.15 17.72
N HIS A 606 -1.34 -6.19 18.99
CA HIS A 606 -0.45 -5.97 20.13
C HIS A 606 0.44 -7.19 20.47
N HIS A 607 0.23 -8.31 19.77
CA HIS A 607 0.99 -9.57 19.92
C HIS A 607 1.59 -10.11 18.59
N HIS A 608 1.19 -9.54 17.45
CA HIS A 608 1.64 -9.90 16.10
C HIS A 608 1.66 -8.67 15.18
N MET A 609 2.42 -8.75 14.09
CA MET A 609 2.34 -7.89 12.92
C MET A 609 1.51 -8.63 11.86
N HIS A 610 0.47 -8.02 11.31
CA HIS A 610 -0.30 -8.59 10.21
C HIS A 610 0.33 -8.16 8.89
N VAL A 611 0.77 -9.09 8.05
CA VAL A 611 1.49 -8.81 6.79
C VAL A 611 0.69 -9.29 5.60
N SER A 612 0.35 -8.38 4.68
CA SER A 612 -0.44 -8.66 3.48
C SER A 612 0.30 -8.21 2.21
N ILE A 613 0.21 -8.99 1.13
CA ILE A 613 0.87 -8.69 -0.16
C ILE A 613 -0.09 -8.39 -1.31
N ASN A 614 0.42 -7.68 -2.32
CA ASN A 614 -0.25 -7.50 -3.60
C ASN A 614 -0.11 -8.75 -4.49
N GLY A 615 -1.10 -9.01 -5.34
CA GLY A 615 -1.00 -10.04 -6.38
C GLY A 615 0.01 -9.69 -7.48
N LEU A 616 0.59 -10.73 -8.11
CA LEU A 616 1.63 -10.60 -9.14
C LEU A 616 1.10 -10.35 -10.56
N THR A 617 -0.18 -9.99 -10.71
CA THR A 617 -0.81 -9.70 -12.01
C THR A 617 -0.40 -8.33 -12.50
N SER A 618 0.60 -8.27 -13.38
CA SER A 618 1.01 -7.05 -14.06
C SER A 618 -0.11 -6.49 -14.94
N GLY A 619 -0.79 -5.44 -14.48
CA GLY A 619 -1.86 -4.77 -15.22
C GLY A 619 -2.25 -3.44 -14.56
N THR A 620 -2.48 -3.45 -13.26
CA THR A 620 -2.71 -2.25 -12.45
C THR A 620 -1.52 -1.96 -11.56
N SER A 621 -1.02 -0.72 -11.58
CA SER A 621 -0.23 -0.24 -10.44
C SER A 621 -1.17 -0.17 -9.24
N PRO A 622 -0.82 -0.72 -8.06
CA PRO A 622 -1.48 -0.32 -6.82
C PRO A 622 -1.37 1.21 -6.74
N MET A 623 -2.50 1.90 -6.74
CA MET A 623 -2.50 3.36 -6.72
C MET A 623 -1.98 3.87 -5.37
N LEU A 624 -1.49 5.10 -5.38
CA LEU A 624 -1.02 5.82 -4.18
C LEU A 624 -2.17 6.27 -3.24
N TYR A 625 -3.36 5.67 -3.39
CA TYR A 625 -4.46 5.81 -2.43
C TYR A 625 -4.19 4.99 -1.16
N ASP A 626 -4.88 5.33 -0.06
CA ASP A 626 -4.56 4.86 1.30
C ASP A 626 -4.87 3.36 1.50
N ASN A 627 -3.97 2.52 0.97
CA ASN A 627 -3.91 1.06 1.06
C ASN A 627 -3.71 0.53 2.50
N LYS A 628 -3.76 1.43 3.48
CA LYS A 628 -3.68 1.20 4.93
C LYS A 628 -5.06 1.27 5.59
N CYS A 629 -6.12 1.08 4.82
CA CYS A 629 -7.50 0.92 5.29
C CYS A 629 -7.83 -0.59 5.37
N LEU A 630 -8.33 -1.08 6.52
CA LEU A 630 -8.68 -2.49 6.73
C LEU A 630 -10.20 -2.75 6.59
N THR A 631 -11.04 -1.82 7.01
CA THR A 631 -12.50 -1.93 7.00
C THR A 631 -13.11 -1.39 5.69
N PRO A 632 -14.18 -2.01 5.14
CA PRO A 632 -14.88 -1.42 3.99
C PRO A 632 -15.37 0.00 4.31
N GLY A 633 -14.99 0.97 3.47
CA GLY A 633 -15.38 2.37 3.60
C GLY A 633 -14.40 3.26 4.37
N CYS A 634 -13.34 2.75 5.02
CA CYS A 634 -12.36 3.64 5.67
C CYS A 634 -11.50 4.49 4.69
N GLN A 635 -11.65 4.28 3.37
CA GLN A 635 -11.14 5.19 2.34
C GLN A 635 -11.84 6.56 2.36
N LEU A 636 -13.05 6.64 2.94
CA LEU A 636 -13.83 7.88 3.10
C LEU A 636 -13.48 8.64 4.40
N ILE A 637 -12.56 8.13 5.21
CA ILE A 637 -12.12 8.77 6.44
C ILE A 637 -11.04 9.80 6.11
N ASP A 638 -11.45 11.07 6.18
CA ASP A 638 -10.64 12.27 5.99
C ASP A 638 -9.20 12.08 6.51
N PRO A 639 -8.16 12.23 5.66
CA PRO A 639 -6.76 12.21 6.06
C PRO A 639 -6.41 13.12 7.24
N ALA A 640 -7.26 14.12 7.55
CA ALA A 640 -7.17 14.94 8.75
C ALA A 640 -7.16 14.18 10.08
N GLN A 641 -7.77 13.00 10.15
CA GLN A 641 -7.88 12.23 11.39
C GLN A 641 -6.70 11.27 11.62
N ASP A 642 -5.86 11.06 10.61
CA ASP A 642 -4.70 10.18 10.68
C ASP A 642 -3.59 10.74 11.61
N LEU A 643 -3.54 10.23 12.84
CA LEU A 643 -2.56 10.66 13.85
C LEU A 643 -1.10 10.42 13.47
N ARG A 644 -0.79 9.65 12.40
CA ARG A 644 0.58 9.51 11.88
C ARG A 644 1.18 10.87 11.51
N TRP A 645 0.34 11.83 11.09
CA TRP A 645 0.71 13.23 10.83
C TRP A 645 0.79 14.13 12.08
N THR A 646 0.40 13.64 13.27
CA THR A 646 0.51 14.38 14.54
C THR A 646 1.71 13.97 15.39
N LEU A 647 2.20 12.74 15.21
CA LEU A 647 3.43 12.23 15.83
C LEU A 647 4.69 12.90 15.25
N TYR A 648 4.59 13.28 13.97
CA TYR A 648 5.47 14.23 13.29
C TYR A 648 4.73 15.57 13.16
N PRO A 649 4.63 16.38 14.24
CA PRO A 649 3.81 17.58 14.20
C PRO A 649 4.41 18.62 13.25
N SER A 650 3.90 18.65 12.01
CA SER A 650 3.77 19.92 11.32
C SER A 650 2.87 20.80 12.20
N PRO A 651 3.19 22.09 12.39
CA PRO A 651 2.43 22.95 13.31
C PRO A 651 1.06 23.38 12.75
N GLU A 652 0.52 22.65 11.78
CA GLU A 652 -0.53 23.09 10.87
C GLU A 652 -1.92 22.95 11.50
N ARG A 653 -2.27 21.82 12.13
CA ARG A 653 -3.67 21.56 12.53
C ARG A 653 -4.14 22.37 13.74
N GLU A 654 -3.31 22.62 14.74
CA GLU A 654 -3.65 23.55 15.85
C GLU A 654 -3.49 25.05 15.48
N LYS A 655 -3.03 25.40 14.26
CA LYS A 655 -2.81 26.79 13.85
C LYS A 655 -3.41 27.20 12.51
N ARG A 656 -4.10 26.31 11.78
CA ARG A 656 -4.81 26.62 10.53
C ARG A 656 -6.33 26.79 10.70
N ALA A 657 -6.82 26.90 11.94
CA ALA A 657 -7.95 27.81 12.20
C ALA A 657 -7.43 29.24 11.93
N LEU A 658 -7.79 29.81 10.76
CA LEU A 658 -7.03 30.88 10.09
C LEU A 658 -6.52 32.00 11.02
N PRO A 659 -5.19 32.14 11.21
CA PRO A 659 -4.61 33.22 12.00
C PRO A 659 -4.45 34.48 11.13
N ASP A 660 -5.30 35.46 11.42
CA ASP A 660 -5.11 36.89 11.10
C ASP A 660 -4.81 37.24 9.61
N ARG A 661 -5.55 36.64 8.65
CA ARG A 661 -5.54 37.05 7.23
C ARG A 661 -6.94 37.15 6.58
N LEU A 662 -7.76 38.04 7.15
CA LEU A 662 -8.80 38.81 6.45
C LEU A 662 -8.67 40.29 6.86
#